data_AF-A0A8S3A927-F1
#
_entry.id   AF-A0A8S3A927-F1
#
_cell.length_a   1.000
_cell.length_b   1.000
_cell.length_c   1.000
_cell.angle_alpha   90.00
_cell.angle_beta   90.00
_cell.angle_gamma   90.00
#
_symmetry.space_group_name_H-M   'P 1'
#
loop_
_entity.id
_entity.type
_entity.pdbx_description
1 polymer ?
#
loop_
_entity_poly.entity_id
_entity_poly.type
_entity_poly.pdbx_seq_one_letter_code
_entity_poly.pdbx_strand_id
1 'polypeptide(L)'
;MYETHINLTYFSGNQLWQIEDYIYHRSSFSHPGYHLLKFIGTDPNSIKKPNMKQPSPEDRLENLGHLLSRGQEIFALKQESLKMKKCFLVETTNEGILRGILSLFSLTKTEPSVYRILYCTQRTNWVQVRGFIYRCFHSKSFHQLIRPEFLSQSVQDKFISLLRKLVEQKSFNFFRMGIITTNPPAEQHMINGLQSMQILNIRRDSELLNKDDFAKILEQMIRGCRLFTSRIAGLGKSSAIRHIAKESNMTYVKFPISGDFDVDILAERLSSKCSQIQQLAIHLDIGSIHNIQQLNEVLYCLLLFRSFRFGQVAVSIPTETSIYIELDASPQSSLNEISLLQHIPSLAHVEYIDWNNINVKNSEIQTVAKYLQAIATKVIIKQDVDVSSIKELDAIGLSRLIQNYFLQNKNLDFITWTQLSIFVAVFYRLFISFSLCSFFSVKWVPRPELRMDLVQTLLRSSNQFTSLSVEAVRKQQRAVATNKPEEFSDAIVRWDTAQPFILIFTDTHEPLFIYKRTKDIPPALIEYFKTYYQATGQKKELAENIMFPDYDKLSHVEFFIKLASLSRKYFNKSICPKCFRQHEYKDRQCARCVNVDLIRPASFNHSDVMIFQIGIAEMLKTEYVLTPDNFVKMLLIYMRVQSGIPVLIMGETGCGKTALIQFLCQKILDDDLEVFRMHAGVEVEKLITIVQSYKKQAQE
;
A
#
# COMPACT_ATOMS: atom_id res chain seq x y z
N MET A 1 -13.24 31.92 33.47
CA MET A 1 -13.25 31.16 32.19
C MET A 1 -13.41 29.66 32.37
N TYR A 2 -12.43 28.89 32.86
CA TYR A 2 -12.62 27.42 32.96
C TYR A 2 -13.77 27.00 33.89
N GLU A 3 -14.01 27.77 34.94
CA GLU A 3 -15.12 27.53 35.87
C GLU A 3 -16.48 27.92 35.30
N THR A 4 -16.52 28.91 34.41
CA THR A 4 -17.74 29.48 33.82
C THR A 4 -18.11 28.84 32.48
N HIS A 5 -17.11 28.45 31.68
CA HIS A 5 -17.24 27.88 30.35
C HIS A 5 -16.38 26.61 30.22
N ILE A 6 -16.87 25.51 30.78
CA ILE A 6 -16.11 24.26 30.88
C ILE A 6 -15.71 23.69 29.51
N ASN A 7 -16.50 23.93 28.47
CA ASN A 7 -16.24 23.42 27.11
C ASN A 7 -15.00 24.07 26.45
N LEU A 8 -14.55 25.23 26.93
CA LEU A 8 -13.28 25.82 26.47
C LEU A 8 -12.06 24.98 26.92
N THR A 9 -12.19 24.20 27.99
CA THR A 9 -11.07 23.40 28.54
C THR A 9 -10.61 22.27 27.62
N TYR A 10 -11.40 21.89 26.62
CA TYR A 10 -11.03 20.84 25.67
C TYR A 10 -9.97 21.30 24.66
N PHE A 11 -9.77 22.62 24.52
CA PHE A 11 -9.02 23.21 23.41
C PHE A 11 -7.82 24.04 23.87
N SER A 12 -6.74 24.01 23.07
CA SER A 12 -5.63 24.96 23.16
C SER A 12 -6.02 26.32 22.55
N GLY A 13 -5.21 27.36 22.80
CA GLY A 13 -5.45 28.69 22.21
C GLY A 13 -5.55 28.67 20.68
N ASN A 14 -4.67 27.91 20.01
CA ASN A 14 -4.71 27.75 18.55
C ASN A 14 -5.99 27.02 18.10
N GLN A 15 -6.41 25.98 18.82
CA GLN A 15 -7.64 25.24 18.50
C GLN A 15 -8.89 26.10 18.68
N LEU A 16 -8.92 26.99 19.68
CA LEU A 16 -10.01 27.94 19.86
C LEU A 16 -10.12 28.90 18.67
N TRP A 17 -8.99 29.35 18.13
CA TRP A 17 -8.98 30.15 16.90
C TRP A 17 -9.51 29.37 15.70
N GLN A 18 -9.13 28.11 15.53
CA GLN A 18 -9.64 27.24 14.45
C GLN A 18 -11.16 26.99 14.55
N ILE A 19 -11.68 26.83 15.76
CA ILE A 19 -13.12 26.67 16.02
C ILE A 19 -13.86 27.96 15.68
N GLU A 20 -13.34 29.09 16.15
CA GLU A 20 -13.93 30.39 15.86
C GLU A 20 -13.97 30.65 14.36
N ASP A 21 -12.85 30.46 13.67
CA ASP A 21 -12.73 30.61 12.23
C ASP A 21 -13.78 29.77 11.48
N TYR A 22 -13.93 28.50 11.88
CA TYR A 22 -14.95 27.62 11.33
C TYR A 22 -16.38 28.14 11.55
N ILE A 23 -16.71 28.57 12.77
CA ILE A 23 -18.06 29.03 13.13
C ILE A 23 -18.46 30.25 12.27
N TYR A 24 -17.52 31.17 12.00
CA TYR A 24 -17.78 32.35 11.17
C TYR A 24 -17.81 32.04 9.67
N HIS A 25 -16.86 31.27 9.15
CA HIS A 25 -16.73 31.09 7.71
C HIS A 25 -17.52 29.90 7.17
N ARG A 26 -17.82 28.89 7.99
CA ARG A 26 -18.45 27.62 7.56
C ARG A 26 -17.74 27.02 6.34
N SER A 27 -16.42 27.10 6.34
CA SER A 27 -15.56 26.91 5.16
C SER A 27 -15.67 25.53 4.53
N SER A 28 -15.56 24.45 5.31
CA SER A 28 -15.57 23.07 4.81
C SER A 28 -15.74 22.04 5.93
N PHE A 29 -16.22 20.82 5.63
CA PHE A 29 -16.16 19.69 6.57
C PHE A 29 -14.74 19.13 6.75
N SER A 30 -13.76 19.51 5.91
CA SER A 30 -12.33 19.26 6.15
C SER A 30 -11.72 20.21 7.17
N HIS A 31 -12.44 21.26 7.57
CA HIS A 31 -11.86 22.31 8.39
C HIS A 31 -11.52 21.78 9.80
N PRO A 32 -10.33 22.08 10.37
CA PRO A 32 -9.95 21.60 11.69
C PRO A 32 -10.98 21.92 12.79
N GLY A 33 -11.55 23.13 12.75
CA GLY A 33 -12.61 23.56 13.67
C GLY A 33 -13.87 22.67 13.64
N TYR A 34 -14.25 22.12 12.47
CA TYR A 34 -15.37 21.19 12.36
C TYR A 34 -15.11 19.91 13.16
N HIS A 35 -13.93 19.31 12.96
CA HIS A 35 -13.56 18.08 13.65
C HIS A 35 -13.34 18.27 15.15
N LEU A 36 -12.81 19.43 15.58
CA LEU A 36 -12.66 19.78 16.98
C LEU A 36 -14.01 19.86 17.71
N LEU A 37 -15.02 20.47 17.07
CA LEU A 37 -16.39 20.53 17.60
C LEU A 37 -17.02 19.12 17.68
N LYS A 38 -16.91 18.33 16.61
CA LYS A 38 -17.40 16.95 16.60
C LYS A 38 -16.71 16.06 17.64
N PHE A 39 -15.41 16.24 17.87
CA PHE A 39 -14.64 15.49 18.87
C PHE A 39 -15.22 15.64 20.28
N ILE A 40 -15.68 16.84 20.66
CA ILE A 40 -16.33 17.10 21.96
C ILE A 40 -17.84 16.78 21.96
N GLY A 41 -18.34 16.12 20.91
CA GLY A 41 -19.75 15.75 20.78
C GLY A 41 -20.67 16.92 20.43
N THR A 42 -20.14 18.06 19.98
CA THR A 42 -20.97 19.20 19.57
C THR A 42 -21.29 19.09 18.08
N ASP A 43 -22.57 19.09 17.72
CA ASP A 43 -22.95 19.18 16.32
C ASP A 43 -22.68 20.59 15.78
N PRO A 44 -21.77 20.79 14.81
CA PRO A 44 -21.41 22.13 14.38
C PRO A 44 -22.58 22.89 13.76
N ASN A 45 -23.57 22.21 13.18
CA ASN A 45 -24.77 22.86 12.62
C ASN A 45 -25.73 23.41 13.69
N SER A 46 -25.66 22.91 14.92
CA SER A 46 -26.45 23.42 16.06
C SER A 46 -25.98 24.81 16.54
N ILE A 47 -24.73 25.19 16.24
CA ILE A 47 -24.17 26.47 16.68
C ILE A 47 -24.66 27.59 15.75
N LYS A 48 -25.46 28.52 16.28
CA LYS A 48 -25.89 29.71 15.52
C LYS A 48 -24.68 30.55 15.10
N LYS A 49 -24.62 30.88 13.80
CA LYS A 49 -23.57 31.78 13.26
C LYS A 49 -23.73 33.17 13.89
N PRO A 50 -22.70 33.74 14.53
CA PRO A 50 -22.77 35.09 15.07
C PRO A 50 -22.79 36.13 13.95
N ASN A 51 -23.48 37.26 14.17
CA ASN A 51 -23.59 38.35 13.18
C ASN A 51 -22.32 39.19 13.06
N MET A 52 -21.55 39.34 14.14
CA MET A 52 -20.32 40.14 14.18
C MET A 52 -19.25 39.45 15.01
N LYS A 53 -17.98 39.63 14.62
CA LYS A 53 -16.82 39.25 15.44
C LYS A 53 -16.68 40.25 16.59
N GLN A 54 -16.50 39.75 17.80
CA GLN A 54 -16.23 40.59 18.96
C GLN A 54 -14.85 41.27 18.84
N PRO A 55 -14.68 42.50 19.34
CA PRO A 55 -13.49 43.31 19.08
C PRO A 55 -12.26 42.86 19.89
N SER A 56 -12.44 42.43 21.15
CA SER A 56 -11.32 42.03 22.02
C SER A 56 -11.12 40.51 22.08
N PRO A 57 -9.89 40.01 22.32
CA PRO A 57 -9.64 38.57 22.53
C PRO A 57 -10.45 37.97 23.69
N GLU A 58 -10.70 38.76 24.74
CA GLU A 58 -11.45 38.35 25.93
C GLU A 58 -12.93 38.16 25.61
N ASP A 59 -13.55 39.15 24.94
CA ASP A 59 -14.94 39.09 24.48
C ASP A 59 -15.15 37.93 23.49
N ARG A 60 -14.16 37.69 22.61
CA ARG A 60 -14.18 36.55 21.67
C ARG A 60 -14.19 35.23 22.41
N LEU A 61 -13.34 35.09 23.43
CA LEU A 61 -13.26 33.88 24.24
C LEU A 61 -14.54 33.65 25.07
N GLU A 62 -15.12 34.71 25.63
CA GLU A 62 -16.40 34.65 26.36
C GLU A 62 -17.55 34.28 25.44
N ASN A 63 -17.62 34.90 24.26
CA ASN A 63 -18.61 34.56 23.25
C ASN A 63 -18.49 33.10 22.78
N LEU A 64 -17.27 32.60 22.51
CA LEU A 64 -17.05 31.18 22.23
C LEU A 64 -17.53 30.30 23.39
N GLY A 65 -17.24 30.69 24.63
CA GLY A 65 -17.73 30.03 25.83
C GLY A 65 -19.24 29.89 25.84
N HIS A 66 -19.98 30.98 25.56
CA HIS A 66 -21.44 30.96 25.47
C HIS A 66 -21.96 30.10 24.31
N LEU A 67 -21.34 30.19 23.13
CA LEU A 67 -21.75 29.41 21.96
C LEU A 67 -21.60 27.90 22.20
N LEU A 68 -20.50 27.47 22.82
CA LEU A 68 -20.24 26.07 23.12
C LEU A 68 -21.06 25.54 24.30
N SER A 69 -21.58 26.40 25.17
CA SER A 69 -22.44 26.00 26.29
C SER A 69 -23.93 25.92 25.93
N ARG A 70 -24.38 26.51 24.82
CA ARG A 70 -25.81 26.68 24.46
C ARG A 70 -26.54 25.45 23.91
N GLY A 71 -25.99 24.24 24.06
CA GLY A 71 -26.57 23.02 23.47
C GLY A 71 -26.45 21.75 24.29
N GLN A 72 -26.06 21.83 25.57
CA GLN A 72 -25.94 20.65 26.43
C GLN A 72 -26.83 20.81 27.67
N GLU A 73 -27.94 20.06 27.67
CA GLU A 73 -28.56 19.66 28.93
C GLU A 73 -27.49 18.91 29.73
N ILE A 74 -27.06 19.52 30.83
CA ILE A 74 -26.24 18.84 31.83
C ILE A 74 -27.12 17.69 32.32
N PHE A 75 -26.84 16.46 31.85
CA PHE A 75 -27.36 15.24 32.44
C PHE A 75 -26.82 15.17 33.88
N ALA A 76 -27.50 15.89 34.76
CA ALA A 76 -27.28 15.84 36.18
C ALA A 76 -27.62 14.42 36.60
N LEU A 77 -26.60 13.65 36.99
CA LEU A 77 -26.77 12.42 37.72
C LEU A 77 -27.81 12.68 38.82
N LYS A 78 -28.95 11.97 38.76
CA LYS A 78 -29.96 11.99 39.82
C LYS A 78 -29.25 11.77 41.15
N GLN A 79 -29.50 12.68 42.08
CA GLN A 79 -28.92 12.69 43.42
C GLN A 79 -29.20 11.37 44.12
N GLU A 80 -28.20 10.50 44.17
CA GLU A 80 -28.04 9.58 45.28
C GLU A 80 -27.02 10.19 46.26
N SER A 81 -27.45 10.21 47.52
CA SER A 81 -26.88 10.84 48.70
C SER A 81 -25.47 10.35 49.07
N LEU A 82 -24.42 10.85 48.41
CA LEU A 82 -23.04 10.44 48.76
C LEU A 82 -22.02 11.58 48.62
N LYS A 83 -21.48 12.05 49.77
CA LYS A 83 -20.24 12.84 49.88
C LYS A 83 -19.07 12.00 49.40
N MET A 84 -18.72 12.00 48.10
CA MET A 84 -17.63 11.16 47.60
C MET A 84 -16.66 11.88 46.67
N LYS A 85 -15.42 12.00 47.14
CA LYS A 85 -14.23 12.35 46.38
C LYS A 85 -13.55 11.05 45.96
N LYS A 86 -13.61 10.68 44.68
CA LYS A 86 -13.11 9.39 44.21
C LYS A 86 -12.21 9.53 43.00
N CYS A 87 -10.95 9.13 43.15
CA CYS A 87 -10.04 8.82 42.06
C CYS A 87 -9.94 7.30 41.94
N PHE A 88 -10.30 6.71 40.80
CA PHE A 88 -10.14 5.28 40.54
C PHE A 88 -8.84 5.05 39.79
N LEU A 89 -7.99 4.15 40.28
CA LEU A 89 -6.75 3.78 39.62
C LEU A 89 -6.83 2.34 39.14
N VAL A 90 -6.48 2.12 37.86
CA VAL A 90 -6.29 0.80 37.27
C VAL A 90 -4.85 0.68 36.82
N GLU A 91 -4.15 -0.33 37.33
CA GLU A 91 -2.86 -0.77 36.83
C GLU A 91 -3.10 -1.94 35.87
N THR A 92 -2.55 -1.87 34.66
CA THR A 92 -2.78 -2.88 33.63
C THR A 92 -1.66 -2.95 32.61
N THR A 93 -1.64 -3.97 31.75
CA THR A 93 -0.69 -4.04 30.63
C THR A 93 -1.15 -3.15 29.47
N ASN A 94 -0.30 -2.96 28.48
CA ASN A 94 -0.65 -2.24 27.24
C ASN A 94 -1.94 -2.78 26.59
N GLU A 95 -2.09 -4.11 26.53
CA GLU A 95 -3.29 -4.78 25.98
C GLU A 95 -4.54 -4.58 26.84
N GLY A 96 -4.38 -4.37 28.14
CA GLY A 96 -5.48 -4.20 29.09
C GLY A 96 -6.02 -2.78 29.21
N ILE A 97 -5.40 -1.79 28.56
CA ILE A 97 -5.82 -0.38 28.62
C ILE A 97 -7.30 -0.22 28.24
N LEU A 98 -7.73 -0.80 27.10
CA LEU A 98 -9.11 -0.67 26.64
C LEU A 98 -10.10 -1.32 27.62
N ARG A 99 -9.76 -2.49 28.17
CA ARG A 99 -10.54 -3.16 29.21
C ARG A 99 -10.66 -2.29 30.45
N GLY A 100 -9.56 -1.65 30.89
CA GLY A 100 -9.57 -0.68 31.98
C GLY A 100 -10.52 0.49 31.71
N ILE A 101 -10.45 1.09 30.51
CA ILE A 101 -11.27 2.24 30.12
C ILE A 101 -12.76 1.91 30.22
N LEU A 102 -13.18 0.81 29.59
CA LEU A 102 -14.58 0.41 29.56
C LEU A 102 -15.06 -0.08 30.93
N SER A 103 -14.19 -0.71 31.72
CA SER A 103 -14.52 -1.13 33.10
C SER A 103 -14.82 0.07 33.99
N LEU A 104 -14.03 1.14 33.90
CA LEU A 104 -14.27 2.34 34.68
C LEU A 104 -15.54 3.09 34.25
N PHE A 105 -15.87 3.11 32.96
CA PHE A 105 -17.16 3.64 32.49
C PHE A 105 -18.35 2.82 33.00
N SER A 106 -18.26 1.48 32.93
CA SER A 106 -19.28 0.56 33.45
C SER A 106 -19.49 0.75 34.97
N LEU A 107 -18.39 0.75 35.74
CA LEU A 107 -18.40 0.95 37.19
C LEU A 107 -19.07 2.28 37.60
N THR A 108 -18.82 3.34 36.83
CA THR A 108 -19.36 4.67 37.10
C THR A 108 -20.73 4.92 36.46
N LYS A 109 -21.30 3.93 35.77
CA LYS A 109 -22.55 4.02 34.99
C LYS A 109 -22.57 5.25 34.07
N THR A 110 -21.41 5.54 33.47
CA THR A 110 -21.23 6.71 32.61
C THR A 110 -21.03 6.25 31.18
N GLU A 111 -21.74 6.86 30.23
CA GLU A 111 -21.59 6.52 28.81
C GLU A 111 -20.17 6.81 28.31
N PRO A 112 -19.50 5.85 27.65
CA PRO A 112 -18.20 6.06 27.04
C PRO A 112 -18.24 7.14 25.94
N SER A 113 -17.28 8.07 25.95
CA SER A 113 -17.12 9.06 24.87
C SER A 113 -15.66 9.47 24.74
N VAL A 114 -15.19 9.73 23.52
CA VAL A 114 -13.77 10.02 23.26
C VAL A 114 -13.25 11.25 24.01
N TYR A 115 -14.03 12.34 24.08
CA TYR A 115 -13.62 13.57 24.78
C TYR A 115 -13.50 13.41 26.30
N ARG A 116 -14.04 12.30 26.86
CA ARG A 116 -13.89 11.95 28.29
C ARG A 116 -12.57 11.26 28.58
N ILE A 117 -11.78 10.94 27.56
CA ILE A 117 -10.52 10.21 27.65
C ILE A 117 -9.39 11.17 27.25
N LEU A 118 -8.37 11.30 28.11
CA LEU A 118 -7.13 12.01 27.79
C LEU A 118 -5.97 11.01 27.79
N TYR A 119 -5.51 10.63 26.60
CA TYR A 119 -4.26 9.90 26.43
C TYR A 119 -3.07 10.84 26.64
N CYS A 120 -2.22 10.51 27.60
CA CYS A 120 -0.98 11.23 27.83
C CYS A 120 0.09 10.71 26.85
N THR A 121 0.84 11.65 26.31
CA THR A 121 2.00 11.42 25.47
C THR A 121 3.15 12.27 26.00
N GLN A 122 4.37 12.05 25.50
CA GLN A 122 5.51 12.91 25.83
C GLN A 122 5.29 14.38 25.42
N ARG A 123 4.34 14.66 24.52
CA ARG A 123 3.97 16.01 24.07
C ARG A 123 2.82 16.63 24.90
N THR A 124 2.20 15.87 25.81
CA THR A 124 1.07 16.36 26.62
C THR A 124 1.54 17.43 27.60
N ASN A 125 0.93 18.62 27.53
CA ASN A 125 1.36 19.78 28.29
C ASN A 125 0.42 20.13 29.46
N TRP A 126 0.87 21.07 30.31
CA TRP A 126 0.11 21.49 31.48
C TRP A 126 -1.27 22.10 31.14
N VAL A 127 -1.43 22.76 29.99
CA VAL A 127 -2.72 23.38 29.62
C VAL A 127 -3.80 22.32 29.43
N GLN A 128 -3.46 21.20 28.77
CA GLN A 128 -4.36 20.07 28.55
C GLN A 128 -4.71 19.37 29.87
N VAL A 129 -3.71 19.11 30.71
CA VAL A 129 -3.86 18.45 32.01
C VAL A 129 -4.66 19.31 32.99
N ARG A 130 -4.38 20.62 33.04
CA ARG A 130 -5.17 21.59 33.81
C ARG A 130 -6.63 21.57 33.35
N GLY A 131 -6.86 21.67 32.04
CA GLY A 131 -8.21 21.60 31.48
C GLY A 131 -8.94 20.31 31.91
N PHE A 132 -8.25 19.17 31.86
CA PHE A 132 -8.77 17.88 32.33
C PHE A 132 -9.18 17.89 33.81
N ILE A 133 -8.32 18.42 34.71
CA ILE A 133 -8.66 18.52 36.14
C ILE A 133 -9.93 19.36 36.32
N TYR A 134 -10.01 20.54 35.69
CA TYR A 134 -11.21 21.38 35.80
C TYR A 134 -12.47 20.66 35.29
N ARG A 135 -12.39 19.86 34.22
CA ARG A 135 -13.50 19.02 33.77
C ARG A 135 -13.98 18.08 34.85
N CYS A 136 -13.08 17.32 35.48
CA CYS A 136 -13.46 16.38 36.55
C CYS A 136 -14.24 17.03 37.71
N PHE A 137 -13.97 18.30 38.04
CA PHE A 137 -14.59 18.99 39.18
C PHE A 137 -15.86 19.76 38.79
N HIS A 138 -15.88 20.38 37.60
CA HIS A 138 -16.92 21.35 37.26
C HIS A 138 -17.98 20.80 36.30
N SER A 139 -17.66 19.81 35.46
CA SER A 139 -18.65 19.24 34.53
C SER A 139 -19.60 18.22 35.18
N LYS A 140 -19.29 17.78 36.42
CA LYS A 140 -19.95 16.66 37.10
C LYS A 140 -19.95 15.35 36.31
N SER A 141 -19.05 15.20 35.34
CA SER A 141 -18.93 13.98 34.51
C SER A 141 -17.61 13.25 34.75
N PHE A 142 -17.65 11.93 34.55
CA PHE A 142 -16.50 11.07 34.73
C PHE A 142 -15.53 11.18 33.55
N HIS A 143 -14.27 11.50 33.84
CA HIS A 143 -13.19 11.59 32.85
C HIS A 143 -12.02 10.72 33.28
N GLN A 144 -11.26 10.24 32.29
CA GLN A 144 -10.16 9.31 32.48
C GLN A 144 -8.84 9.86 31.94
N LEU A 145 -7.77 9.75 32.74
CA LEU A 145 -6.40 10.06 32.36
C LEU A 145 -5.67 8.75 32.06
N ILE A 146 -5.19 8.60 30.84
CA ILE A 146 -4.60 7.35 30.36
C ILE A 146 -3.09 7.56 30.20
N ARG A 147 -2.31 6.62 30.74
CA ARG A 147 -0.85 6.57 30.72
C ARG A 147 -0.15 7.82 31.29
N PRO A 148 -0.51 8.30 32.49
CA PRO A 148 0.10 9.49 33.08
C PRO A 148 1.62 9.40 33.25
N GLU A 149 2.21 8.20 33.19
CA GLU A 149 3.65 7.96 33.19
C GLU A 149 4.40 8.70 32.06
N PHE A 150 3.72 9.09 30.97
CA PHE A 150 4.33 9.90 29.91
C PHE A 150 4.39 11.41 30.21
N LEU A 151 3.74 11.87 31.27
CA LEU A 151 3.77 13.28 31.67
C LEU A 151 5.14 13.61 32.26
N SER A 152 5.72 14.75 31.86
CA SER A 152 6.93 15.27 32.50
C SER A 152 6.73 15.50 34.00
N GLN A 153 7.79 15.37 34.79
CA GLN A 153 7.75 15.58 36.24
C GLN A 153 7.14 16.94 36.63
N SER A 154 7.49 18.02 35.92
CA SER A 154 6.91 19.36 36.15
C SER A 154 5.38 19.39 35.99
N VAL A 155 4.85 18.63 35.02
CA VAL A 155 3.40 18.54 34.80
C VAL A 155 2.74 17.69 35.89
N GLN A 156 3.38 16.61 36.34
CA GLN A 156 2.91 15.79 37.46
C GLN A 156 2.85 16.60 38.77
N ASP A 157 3.85 17.42 39.06
CA ASP A 157 3.89 18.27 40.28
C ASP A 157 2.75 19.30 40.28
N LYS A 158 2.55 19.96 39.13
CA LYS A 158 1.45 20.90 38.94
C LYS A 158 0.10 20.22 39.06
N PHE A 159 -0.03 18.98 38.56
CA PHE A 159 -1.24 18.17 38.70
C PHE A 159 -1.57 17.92 40.17
N ILE A 160 -0.61 17.43 40.96
CA ILE A 160 -0.77 17.19 42.40
C ILE A 160 -1.16 18.49 43.12
N SER A 161 -0.44 19.58 42.86
CA SER A 161 -0.66 20.88 43.51
C SER A 161 -2.06 21.42 43.24
N LEU A 162 -2.50 21.43 41.99
CA LEU A 162 -3.83 21.92 41.62
C LEU A 162 -4.93 21.02 42.17
N LEU A 163 -4.76 19.70 42.07
CA LEU A 163 -5.76 18.76 42.58
C LEU A 163 -5.92 18.89 44.09
N ARG A 164 -4.82 19.00 44.84
CA ARG A 164 -4.84 19.23 46.30
C ARG A 164 -5.63 20.50 46.64
N LYS A 165 -5.32 21.61 45.95
CA LYS A 165 -6.03 22.89 46.13
C LYS A 165 -7.54 22.74 45.91
N LEU A 166 -7.96 22.09 44.82
CA LEU A 166 -9.38 21.91 44.50
C LEU A 166 -10.10 20.93 45.45
N VAL A 167 -9.38 19.93 45.95
CA VAL A 167 -9.89 18.98 46.95
C VAL A 167 -10.09 19.65 48.32
N GLU A 168 -9.19 20.57 48.70
CA GLU A 168 -9.25 21.27 50.00
C GLU A 168 -10.27 22.42 50.01
N GLN A 169 -10.51 23.06 48.86
CA GLN A 169 -11.56 24.09 48.72
C GLN A 169 -12.95 23.48 48.93
N LYS A 170 -13.63 23.88 50.02
CA LYS A 170 -14.91 23.33 50.53
C LYS A 170 -16.12 23.39 49.55
N SER A 171 -15.98 23.93 48.33
CA SER A 171 -17.08 24.18 47.39
C SER A 171 -17.43 23.01 46.47
N PHE A 172 -16.55 22.02 46.25
CA PHE A 172 -16.79 20.91 45.33
C PHE A 172 -16.94 19.57 46.07
N ASN A 173 -18.16 19.28 46.55
CA ASN A 173 -18.45 18.04 47.30
C ASN A 173 -18.46 16.76 46.45
N PHE A 174 -18.24 16.84 45.13
CA PHE A 174 -18.32 15.69 44.23
C PHE A 174 -17.38 15.85 43.03
N PHE A 175 -16.41 14.95 42.90
CA PHE A 175 -15.67 14.73 41.65
C PHE A 175 -15.36 13.24 41.48
N ARG A 176 -15.29 12.80 40.22
CA ARG A 176 -14.89 11.43 39.85
C ARG A 176 -13.87 11.48 38.72
N MET A 177 -12.74 10.81 38.92
CA MET A 177 -11.65 10.70 37.95
C MET A 177 -11.21 9.25 37.82
N GLY A 178 -10.93 8.80 36.61
CA GLY A 178 -10.25 7.53 36.34
C GLY A 178 -8.80 7.79 35.96
N ILE A 179 -7.90 6.92 36.40
CA ILE A 179 -6.50 6.90 36.00
C ILE A 179 -6.17 5.47 35.59
N ILE A 180 -5.59 5.31 34.41
CA ILE A 180 -5.14 4.02 33.89
C ILE A 180 -3.66 4.13 33.58
N THR A 181 -2.86 3.28 34.20
CA THR A 181 -1.40 3.26 34.09
C THR A 181 -0.90 1.89 33.65
N THR A 182 0.20 1.89 32.90
CA THR A 182 0.96 0.68 32.57
C THR A 182 2.20 0.46 33.44
N ASN A 183 2.62 1.49 34.17
CA ASN A 183 3.71 1.37 35.15
C ASN A 183 3.16 1.05 36.56
N PRO A 184 3.96 0.39 37.41
CA PRO A 184 3.61 0.19 38.81
C PRO A 184 3.34 1.51 39.55
N PRO A 185 2.30 1.60 40.40
CA PRO A 185 1.98 2.79 41.19
C PRO A 185 3.13 3.29 42.07
N ALA A 186 3.91 2.37 42.64
CA ALA A 186 5.00 2.69 43.56
C ALA A 186 6.10 3.55 42.91
N GLU A 187 6.29 3.40 41.60
CA GLU A 187 7.34 4.08 40.82
C GLU A 187 6.87 5.46 40.30
N GLN A 188 5.63 5.86 40.58
CA GLN A 188 5.03 7.06 40.00
C GLN A 188 4.82 8.17 41.01
N HIS A 189 5.57 9.27 40.82
CA HIS A 189 5.47 10.48 41.64
C HIS A 189 4.02 11.01 41.72
N MET A 190 3.33 11.11 40.57
CA MET A 190 1.94 11.57 40.52
C MET A 190 1.00 10.71 41.40
N ILE A 191 1.13 9.39 41.31
CA ILE A 191 0.25 8.45 42.02
C ILE A 191 0.52 8.48 43.54
N ASN A 192 1.79 8.54 43.94
CA ASN A 192 2.18 8.70 45.34
C ASN A 192 1.60 10.00 45.94
N GLY A 193 1.63 11.09 45.16
CA GLY A 193 0.98 12.36 45.53
C GLY A 193 -0.53 12.21 45.74
N LEU A 194 -1.22 11.44 44.91
CA LEU A 194 -2.66 11.16 45.05
C LEU A 194 -2.98 10.29 46.27
N GLN A 195 -2.14 9.30 46.55
CA GLN A 195 -2.32 8.41 47.70
C GLN A 195 -2.24 9.19 49.02
N SER A 196 -1.36 10.20 49.10
CA SER A 196 -1.27 11.10 50.26
C SER A 196 -2.56 11.90 50.55
N MET A 197 -3.41 12.10 49.54
CA MET A 197 -4.68 12.83 49.68
C MET A 197 -5.85 11.95 50.13
N GLN A 198 -5.65 10.63 50.29
CA GLN A 198 -6.70 9.67 50.70
C GLN A 198 -7.94 9.63 49.78
N ILE A 199 -7.79 9.98 48.51
CA ILE A 199 -8.86 9.97 47.49
C ILE A 199 -8.77 8.79 46.52
N LEU A 200 -7.68 8.04 46.57
CA LEU A 200 -7.33 7.00 45.60
C LEU A 200 -8.00 5.67 45.96
N ASN A 201 -8.72 5.09 45.01
CA ASN A 201 -9.31 3.76 45.08
C ASN A 201 -8.66 2.89 44.01
N ILE A 202 -7.72 2.04 44.42
CA ILE A 202 -7.00 1.13 43.52
C ILE A 202 -7.92 -0.04 43.17
N ARG A 203 -8.07 -0.32 41.88
CA ARG A 203 -8.87 -1.42 41.34
C ARG A 203 -7.97 -2.54 40.87
N ARG A 204 -8.24 -3.75 41.37
CA ARG A 204 -7.56 -4.97 40.94
C ARG A 204 -8.16 -5.49 39.64
N ASP A 205 -7.39 -6.27 38.89
CA ASP A 205 -7.84 -6.85 37.61
C ASP A 205 -9.13 -7.69 37.75
N SER A 206 -9.31 -8.35 38.90
CA SER A 206 -10.52 -9.12 39.23
C SER A 206 -11.78 -8.27 39.40
N GLU A 207 -11.64 -6.96 39.61
CA GLU A 207 -12.76 -6.00 39.73
C GLU A 207 -13.10 -5.34 38.38
N LEU A 208 -12.30 -5.59 37.34
CA LEU A 208 -12.57 -5.12 35.98
C LEU A 208 -13.57 -6.05 35.28
N LEU A 209 -14.14 -5.59 34.17
CA LEU A 209 -15.03 -6.40 33.32
C LEU A 209 -14.39 -7.76 33.04
N ASN A 210 -15.13 -8.85 33.20
CA ASN A 210 -14.66 -10.15 32.75
C ASN A 210 -14.57 -10.17 31.21
N LYS A 211 -13.97 -11.23 30.65
CA LYS A 211 -13.75 -11.34 29.20
C LYS A 211 -15.06 -11.30 28.40
N ASP A 212 -16.12 -11.93 28.91
CA ASP A 212 -17.39 -12.06 28.21
C ASP A 212 -18.16 -10.72 28.17
N ASP A 213 -18.23 -10.02 29.29
CA ASP A 213 -18.87 -8.70 29.38
C ASP A 213 -18.09 -7.65 28.59
N PHE A 214 -16.75 -7.73 28.62
CA PHE A 214 -15.90 -6.88 27.78
C PHE A 214 -16.18 -7.10 26.29
N ALA A 215 -16.21 -8.36 25.83
CA ALA A 215 -16.51 -8.69 24.43
C ALA A 215 -17.90 -8.20 24.01
N LYS A 216 -18.93 -8.43 24.83
CA LYS A 216 -20.30 -7.95 24.55
C LYS A 216 -20.38 -6.44 24.40
N ILE A 217 -19.69 -5.67 25.25
CA ILE A 217 -19.64 -4.21 25.14
C ILE A 217 -18.97 -3.79 23.83
N LEU A 218 -17.85 -4.43 23.47
CA LEU A 218 -17.16 -4.14 22.22
C LEU A 218 -18.04 -4.43 20.99
N GLU A 219 -18.71 -5.58 20.94
CA GLU A 219 -19.61 -5.95 19.84
C GLU A 219 -20.76 -4.94 19.66
N GLN A 220 -21.26 -4.35 20.76
CA GLN A 220 -22.31 -3.32 20.71
C GLN A 220 -21.82 -1.95 20.24
N MET A 221 -20.57 -1.61 20.58
CA MET A 221 -19.94 -0.33 20.25
C MET A 221 -19.33 -0.31 18.85
N ILE A 222 -18.74 -1.42 18.40
CA ILE A 222 -18.14 -1.54 17.05
C ILE A 222 -19.27 -1.69 16.03
N ARG A 223 -19.60 -0.60 15.33
CA ARG A 223 -20.63 -0.59 14.28
C ARG A 223 -20.02 -0.32 12.92
N GLY A 224 -20.64 -0.85 11.87
CA GLY A 224 -20.24 -0.60 10.48
C GLY A 224 -18.75 -0.86 10.20
N CYS A 225 -18.17 -1.86 10.86
CA CYS A 225 -16.77 -2.26 10.68
C CYS A 225 -16.72 -3.70 10.14
N ARG A 226 -15.85 -3.97 9.17
CA ARG A 226 -15.62 -5.31 8.64
C ARG A 226 -14.14 -5.59 8.47
N LEU A 227 -13.68 -6.71 9.00
CA LEU A 227 -12.29 -7.13 8.98
C LEU A 227 -12.06 -8.12 7.83
N PHE A 228 -11.00 -7.90 7.05
CA PHE A 228 -10.59 -8.74 5.93
C PHE A 228 -9.23 -9.35 6.22
N THR A 229 -9.19 -10.69 6.23
CA THR A 229 -7.97 -11.47 6.45
C THR A 229 -7.76 -12.46 5.31
N SER A 230 -6.54 -12.97 5.19
CA SER A 230 -6.18 -13.97 4.17
C SER A 230 -4.92 -14.71 4.59
N ARG A 231 -4.80 -15.99 4.26
CA ARG A 231 -3.55 -16.74 4.48
C ARG A 231 -2.29 -16.19 3.79
N ILE A 232 -2.42 -15.56 2.62
CA ILE A 232 -1.28 -15.04 1.83
C ILE A 232 -1.65 -13.75 1.08
N ALA A 233 -0.64 -12.95 0.72
CA ALA A 233 -0.85 -11.73 -0.05
C ALA A 233 -1.24 -12.02 -1.51
N GLY A 234 -2.08 -11.17 -2.09
CA GLY A 234 -2.50 -11.28 -3.49
C GLY A 234 -3.77 -12.09 -3.74
N LEU A 235 -4.50 -12.49 -2.69
CA LEU A 235 -5.79 -13.19 -2.81
C LEU A 235 -6.99 -12.26 -3.08
N GLY A 236 -6.79 -10.93 -3.03
CA GLY A 236 -7.78 -9.96 -3.51
C GLY A 236 -8.62 -9.28 -2.44
N LYS A 237 -8.17 -9.21 -1.19
CA LYS A 237 -8.83 -8.47 -0.08
C LYS A 237 -9.20 -7.03 -0.48
N SER A 238 -8.21 -6.23 -0.89
CA SER A 238 -8.41 -4.87 -1.44
C SER A 238 -9.45 -4.81 -2.57
N SER A 239 -9.47 -5.80 -3.46
CA SER A 239 -10.43 -5.88 -4.57
C SER A 239 -11.84 -6.20 -4.10
N ALA A 240 -11.98 -7.13 -3.14
CA ALA A 240 -13.25 -7.49 -2.54
C ALA A 240 -13.88 -6.29 -1.81
N ILE A 241 -13.09 -5.55 -1.03
CA ILE A 241 -13.55 -4.33 -0.36
C ILE A 241 -14.02 -3.28 -1.38
N ARG A 242 -13.24 -3.06 -2.45
CA ARG A 242 -13.61 -2.12 -3.51
C ARG A 242 -14.89 -2.55 -4.24
N HIS A 243 -15.09 -3.85 -4.44
CA HIS A 243 -16.29 -4.38 -5.06
C HIS A 243 -17.52 -4.13 -4.18
N ILE A 244 -17.44 -4.47 -2.89
CA ILE A 244 -18.51 -4.21 -1.91
C ILE A 244 -18.88 -2.72 -1.86
N ALA A 245 -17.87 -1.85 -1.83
CA ALA A 245 -18.11 -0.40 -1.84
C ALA A 245 -18.84 0.04 -3.12
N LYS A 246 -18.45 -0.51 -4.28
CA LYS A 246 -19.08 -0.20 -5.57
C LYS A 246 -20.52 -0.70 -5.64
N GLU A 247 -20.80 -1.94 -5.21
CA GLU A 247 -22.15 -2.51 -5.19
C GLU A 247 -23.08 -1.73 -4.25
N SER A 248 -22.52 -1.21 -3.16
CA SER A 248 -23.24 -0.41 -2.17
C SER A 248 -23.32 1.08 -2.54
N ASN A 249 -22.88 1.48 -3.74
CA ASN A 249 -22.78 2.88 -4.21
C ASN A 249 -22.01 3.81 -3.25
N MET A 250 -21.05 3.28 -2.49
CA MET A 250 -20.22 4.05 -1.58
C MET A 250 -19.00 4.61 -2.30
N THR A 251 -18.55 5.78 -1.86
CA THR A 251 -17.26 6.30 -2.32
C THR A 251 -16.13 5.60 -1.58
N TYR A 252 -15.33 4.83 -2.32
CA TYR A 252 -14.21 4.08 -1.79
C TYR A 252 -12.97 4.97 -1.58
N VAL A 253 -12.48 5.00 -0.35
CA VAL A 253 -11.24 5.67 0.03
C VAL A 253 -10.28 4.65 0.63
N LYS A 254 -9.17 4.38 -0.06
CA LYS A 254 -8.07 3.59 0.48
C LYS A 254 -7.17 4.46 1.37
N PHE A 255 -6.91 3.98 2.58
CA PHE A 255 -6.17 4.68 3.62
C PHE A 255 -5.05 3.77 4.18
N PRO A 256 -3.86 3.80 3.59
CA PRO A 256 -2.74 2.97 4.02
C PRO A 256 -2.09 3.50 5.31
N ILE A 257 -1.79 2.59 6.24
CA ILE A 257 -1.08 2.85 7.49
C ILE A 257 0.05 1.81 7.59
N SER A 258 1.30 2.26 7.52
CA SER A 258 2.47 1.39 7.59
C SER A 258 3.69 2.18 8.08
N GLY A 259 4.68 1.48 8.64
CA GLY A 259 5.89 2.05 9.20
C GLY A 259 5.65 2.91 10.44
N ASP A 260 6.52 3.89 10.65
CA ASP A 260 6.33 4.94 11.64
C ASP A 260 5.37 6.00 11.10
N PHE A 261 4.46 6.49 11.95
CA PHE A 261 3.52 7.54 11.58
C PHE A 261 3.36 8.57 12.71
N ASP A 262 3.18 9.83 12.34
CA ASP A 262 2.73 10.87 13.27
C ASP A 262 1.19 10.93 13.28
N VAL A 263 0.61 10.96 14.48
CA VAL A 263 -0.85 10.87 14.67
C VAL A 263 -1.58 12.12 14.18
N ASP A 264 -0.95 13.31 14.25
CA ASP A 264 -1.55 14.53 13.72
C ASP A 264 -1.56 14.49 12.19
N ILE A 265 -0.47 14.02 11.55
CA ILE A 265 -0.43 13.80 10.08
C ILE A 265 -1.49 12.76 9.66
N LEU A 266 -1.64 11.68 10.42
CA LEU A 266 -2.67 10.67 10.18
C LEU A 266 -4.08 11.28 10.25
N ALA A 267 -4.34 12.13 11.25
CA ALA A 267 -5.61 12.83 11.42
C ALA A 267 -5.90 13.80 10.27
N GLU A 268 -4.90 14.57 9.81
CA GLU A 268 -5.01 15.47 8.65
C GLU A 268 -5.29 14.72 7.34
N ARG A 269 -4.59 13.60 7.13
CA ARG A 269 -4.83 12.72 5.97
C ARG A 269 -6.24 12.15 5.99
N LEU A 270 -6.76 11.79 7.16
CA LEU A 270 -8.11 11.22 7.27
C LEU A 270 -9.19 12.31 7.11
N SER A 271 -9.01 13.47 7.75
CA SER A 271 -9.96 14.60 7.67
C SER A 271 -10.13 15.12 6.24
N SER A 272 -9.03 15.28 5.51
CA SER A 272 -9.03 15.70 4.11
C SER A 272 -9.75 14.75 3.16
N LYS A 273 -9.91 13.47 3.53
CA LYS A 273 -10.64 12.46 2.75
C LYS A 273 -12.13 12.37 3.09
N CYS A 274 -12.53 12.86 4.26
CA CYS A 274 -13.90 12.70 4.78
C CYS A 274 -14.80 13.93 4.56
N SER A 275 -14.33 14.93 3.82
CA SER A 275 -14.86 16.29 3.88
C SER A 275 -16.07 16.61 3.01
N GLN A 276 -16.57 15.70 2.16
CA GLN A 276 -17.62 16.07 1.19
C GLN A 276 -18.61 14.95 0.84
N ILE A 277 -18.48 13.75 1.41
CA ILE A 277 -19.12 12.56 0.84
C ILE A 277 -20.16 11.97 1.80
N GLN A 278 -21.40 11.92 1.35
CA GLN A 278 -22.43 11.06 1.92
C GLN A 278 -22.15 9.62 1.45
N GLN A 279 -22.14 8.64 2.37
CA GLN A 279 -21.85 7.21 2.11
C GLN A 279 -20.39 6.92 1.72
N LEU A 280 -19.51 7.00 2.71
CA LEU A 280 -18.07 6.73 2.57
C LEU A 280 -17.72 5.30 2.98
N ALA A 281 -16.86 4.66 2.19
CA ALA A 281 -16.22 3.38 2.49
C ALA A 281 -14.74 3.63 2.74
N ILE A 282 -14.33 3.71 4.02
CA ILE A 282 -12.92 3.85 4.39
C ILE A 282 -12.31 2.47 4.45
N HIS A 283 -11.29 2.24 3.64
CA HIS A 283 -10.47 1.05 3.67
C HIS A 283 -9.15 1.33 4.40
N LEU A 284 -9.07 0.96 5.67
CA LEU A 284 -7.84 0.98 6.47
C LEU A 284 -6.96 -0.20 6.04
N ASP A 285 -5.90 0.09 5.28
CA ASP A 285 -4.92 -0.89 4.82
C ASP A 285 -3.70 -0.86 5.75
N ILE A 286 -3.67 -1.77 6.72
CA ILE A 286 -2.68 -1.80 7.80
C ILE A 286 -1.54 -2.74 7.40
N GLY A 287 -0.38 -2.16 7.13
CA GLY A 287 0.85 -2.89 6.86
C GLY A 287 1.67 -3.20 8.09
N SER A 288 2.98 -3.44 7.92
CA SER A 288 3.93 -3.57 9.04
C SER A 288 4.05 -2.25 9.81
N ILE A 289 4.00 -2.30 11.14
CA ILE A 289 3.99 -1.14 12.04
C ILE A 289 5.06 -1.35 13.11
N HIS A 290 5.88 -0.32 13.38
CA HIS A 290 6.88 -0.37 14.45
C HIS A 290 6.26 -0.08 15.82
N ASN A 291 5.42 0.96 15.92
CA ASN A 291 4.73 1.33 17.16
C ASN A 291 3.27 0.86 17.16
N ILE A 292 3.07 -0.45 17.35
CA ILE A 292 1.73 -1.06 17.37
C ILE A 292 0.86 -0.48 18.49
N GLN A 293 1.46 -0.10 19.62
CA GLN A 293 0.72 0.44 20.75
C GLN A 293 0.01 1.76 20.40
N GLN A 294 0.71 2.67 19.71
CA GLN A 294 0.08 3.91 19.24
C GLN A 294 -1.04 3.65 18.24
N LEU A 295 -0.88 2.64 17.36
CA LEU A 295 -1.93 2.22 16.45
C LEU A 295 -3.14 1.65 17.19
N ASN A 296 -2.93 0.81 18.21
CA ASN A 296 -4.00 0.28 19.07
C ASN A 296 -4.83 1.41 19.66
N GLU A 297 -4.18 2.40 20.28
CA GLU A 297 -4.88 3.54 20.89
C GLU A 297 -5.69 4.35 19.86
N VAL A 298 -5.13 4.58 18.66
CA VAL A 298 -5.84 5.23 17.56
C VAL A 298 -7.05 4.41 17.10
N LEU A 299 -6.89 3.10 16.91
CA LEU A 299 -7.97 2.20 16.49
C LEU A 299 -9.06 2.08 17.56
N TYR A 300 -8.71 2.05 18.85
CA TYR A 300 -9.68 2.08 19.94
C TYR A 300 -10.58 3.30 19.81
N CYS A 301 -10.00 4.48 19.59
CA CYS A 301 -10.77 5.69 19.43
C CYS A 301 -11.57 5.73 18.12
N LEU A 302 -10.95 5.35 17.00
CA LEU A 302 -11.58 5.42 15.68
C LEU A 302 -12.72 4.42 15.51
N LEU A 303 -12.54 3.16 15.93
CA LEU A 303 -13.54 2.11 15.74
C LEU A 303 -14.70 2.21 16.73
N LEU A 304 -14.44 2.63 17.98
CA LEU A 304 -15.49 2.75 19.01
C LEU A 304 -16.21 4.09 18.98
N PHE A 305 -15.50 5.19 18.73
CA PHE A 305 -16.05 6.55 18.86
C PHE A 305 -16.10 7.33 17.55
N ARG A 306 -15.62 6.75 16.43
CA ARG A 306 -15.55 7.44 15.13
C ARG A 306 -14.73 8.74 15.15
N SER A 307 -13.84 8.88 16.12
CA SER A 307 -13.07 10.11 16.31
C SER A 307 -11.88 9.86 17.21
N PHE A 308 -10.78 10.58 16.98
CA PHE A 308 -9.62 10.57 17.86
C PHE A 308 -8.90 11.92 17.86
N ARG A 309 -8.13 12.15 18.93
CA ARG A 309 -7.19 13.28 19.06
C ARG A 309 -6.12 12.94 20.09
N PHE A 310 -4.86 12.87 19.66
CA PHE A 310 -3.70 12.67 20.52
C PHE A 310 -2.79 13.90 20.58
N GLY A 311 -2.73 14.69 19.50
CA GLY A 311 -1.96 15.93 19.42
C GLY A 311 -2.84 17.18 19.24
N GLN A 312 -2.49 18.03 18.28
CA GLN A 312 -3.22 19.26 17.98
C GLN A 312 -4.40 19.02 17.03
N VAL A 313 -4.35 17.96 16.22
CA VAL A 313 -5.35 17.71 15.18
C VAL A 313 -6.37 16.70 15.68
N ALA A 314 -7.65 17.08 15.61
CA ALA A 314 -8.75 16.17 15.83
C ALA A 314 -9.29 15.69 14.48
N VAL A 315 -9.73 14.44 14.43
CA VAL A 315 -10.52 13.92 13.32
C VAL A 315 -11.77 13.25 13.85
N SER A 316 -12.86 13.42 13.10
CA SER A 316 -14.14 12.76 13.34
C SER A 316 -14.73 12.37 12.00
N ILE A 317 -15.15 11.12 11.88
CA ILE A 317 -15.77 10.56 10.68
C ILE A 317 -17.27 10.35 10.93
N PRO A 318 -18.13 10.52 9.92
CA PRO A 318 -19.58 10.29 10.06
C PRO A 318 -19.89 8.88 10.55
N THR A 319 -20.93 8.72 11.37
CA THR A 319 -21.35 7.42 11.94
C THR A 319 -21.75 6.40 10.87
N GLU A 320 -22.34 6.86 9.77
CA GLU A 320 -22.74 6.06 8.59
C GLU A 320 -21.57 5.57 7.73
N THR A 321 -20.35 6.00 8.05
CA THR A 321 -19.15 5.57 7.31
C THR A 321 -18.90 4.08 7.56
N SER A 322 -18.78 3.32 6.49
CA SER A 322 -18.35 1.92 6.56
C SER A 322 -16.83 1.85 6.65
N ILE A 323 -16.30 1.18 7.67
CA ILE A 323 -14.87 0.97 7.86
C ILE A 323 -14.52 -0.47 7.52
N TYR A 324 -13.67 -0.64 6.51
CA TYR A 324 -13.10 -1.92 6.11
C TYR A 324 -11.65 -1.95 6.56
N ILE A 325 -11.26 -3.00 7.28
CA ILE A 325 -9.90 -3.15 7.80
C ILE A 325 -9.26 -4.31 7.06
N GLU A 326 -8.19 -4.01 6.33
CA GLU A 326 -7.32 -4.99 5.70
C GLU A 326 -6.02 -5.06 6.51
N LEU A 327 -5.62 -6.26 6.89
CA LEU A 327 -4.27 -6.50 7.39
C LEU A 327 -3.39 -7.03 6.25
N ASP A 328 -2.13 -6.59 6.22
CA ASP A 328 -1.12 -7.22 5.37
C ASP A 328 -1.08 -8.73 5.62
N ALA A 329 -0.56 -9.49 4.65
CA ALA A 329 -0.50 -10.95 4.77
C ALA A 329 0.56 -11.37 5.78
N SER A 330 0.22 -11.22 7.04
CA SER A 330 0.82 -11.88 8.17
C SER A 330 -0.29 -12.61 8.94
N PRO A 331 0.02 -13.80 9.46
CA PRO A 331 -0.88 -14.73 10.12
C PRO A 331 -1.30 -14.18 11.49
N GLN A 332 -2.03 -14.98 12.28
CA GLN A 332 -2.63 -14.67 13.59
C GLN A 332 -1.82 -13.76 14.53
N SER A 333 -0.49 -13.67 14.42
CA SER A 333 0.34 -12.73 15.20
C SER A 333 -0.08 -11.27 15.07
N SER A 334 -0.31 -10.75 13.86
CA SER A 334 -0.72 -9.34 13.68
C SER A 334 -2.16 -9.07 14.17
N LEU A 335 -3.03 -10.09 14.15
CA LEU A 335 -4.35 -10.03 14.76
C LEU A 335 -4.28 -10.01 16.28
N ASN A 336 -3.38 -10.80 16.87
CA ASN A 336 -3.18 -10.87 18.31
C ASN A 336 -2.55 -9.59 18.86
N GLU A 337 -1.66 -8.95 18.09
CA GLU A 337 -1.05 -7.66 18.43
C GLU A 337 -2.06 -6.50 18.48
N ILE A 338 -3.14 -6.58 17.67
CA ILE A 338 -4.22 -5.60 17.65
C ILE A 338 -5.49 -6.21 18.27
N SER A 339 -5.51 -6.30 19.59
CA SER A 339 -6.52 -7.00 20.39
C SER A 339 -7.98 -6.63 20.10
N LEU A 340 -8.25 -5.40 19.64
CA LEU A 340 -9.63 -4.98 19.30
C LEU A 340 -10.19 -5.69 18.06
N LEU A 341 -9.33 -6.10 17.12
CA LEU A 341 -9.78 -6.67 15.84
C LEU A 341 -10.48 -8.03 16.01
N GLN A 342 -10.13 -8.79 17.05
CA GLN A 342 -10.78 -10.07 17.36
C GLN A 342 -12.26 -9.93 17.76
N HIS A 343 -12.68 -8.72 18.14
CA HIS A 343 -14.05 -8.41 18.57
C HIS A 343 -14.90 -7.78 17.47
N ILE A 344 -14.40 -7.69 16.23
CA ILE A 344 -15.18 -7.17 15.11
C ILE A 344 -16.19 -8.25 14.66
N PRO A 345 -17.51 -7.99 14.72
CA PRO A 345 -18.52 -9.02 14.42
C PRO A 345 -18.49 -9.52 12.97
N SER A 346 -18.11 -8.67 12.01
CA SER A 346 -18.08 -9.00 10.59
C SER A 346 -16.66 -9.33 10.15
N LEU A 347 -16.35 -10.63 10.06
CA LEU A 347 -15.07 -11.16 9.60
C LEU A 347 -15.23 -11.78 8.21
N ALA A 348 -14.37 -11.39 7.27
CA ALA A 348 -14.29 -11.94 5.92
C ALA A 348 -12.92 -12.60 5.70
N HIS A 349 -12.92 -13.89 5.41
CA HIS A 349 -11.74 -14.66 5.07
C HIS A 349 -11.62 -14.82 3.55
N VAL A 350 -10.59 -14.23 2.96
CA VAL A 350 -10.29 -14.36 1.52
C VAL A 350 -9.16 -15.36 1.37
N GLU A 351 -9.52 -16.65 1.31
CA GLU A 351 -8.54 -17.76 1.30
C GLU A 351 -8.20 -18.26 -0.10
N TYR A 352 -9.07 -18.04 -1.07
CA TYR A 352 -8.90 -18.54 -2.44
C TYR A 352 -9.28 -17.47 -3.47
N ILE A 353 -8.75 -17.63 -4.68
CA ILE A 353 -9.24 -16.87 -5.84
C ILE A 353 -10.69 -17.25 -6.09
N ASP A 354 -11.57 -16.24 -6.16
CA ASP A 354 -12.92 -16.41 -6.68
C ASP A 354 -12.91 -16.24 -8.20
N TRP A 355 -12.92 -17.37 -8.90
CA TRP A 355 -12.91 -17.44 -10.36
C TRP A 355 -14.15 -16.85 -11.03
N ASN A 356 -15.25 -16.63 -10.30
CA ASN A 356 -16.44 -15.96 -10.82
C ASN A 356 -16.21 -14.45 -10.98
N ASN A 357 -15.28 -13.88 -10.20
CA ASN A 357 -14.94 -12.47 -10.22
C ASN A 357 -13.82 -12.11 -11.23
N ILE A 358 -13.47 -13.04 -12.12
CA ILE A 358 -12.51 -12.74 -13.18
C ILE A 358 -13.05 -11.61 -14.06
N ASN A 359 -12.23 -10.60 -14.36
CA ASN A 359 -12.68 -9.46 -15.15
C ASN A 359 -12.74 -9.83 -16.65
N VAL A 360 -13.85 -10.45 -17.06
CA VAL A 360 -14.10 -10.91 -18.43
C VAL A 360 -14.05 -9.78 -19.47
N LYS A 361 -14.25 -8.52 -19.05
CA LYS A 361 -14.18 -7.34 -19.92
C LYS A 361 -12.75 -6.86 -20.18
N ASN A 362 -11.75 -7.43 -19.50
CA ASN A 362 -10.36 -7.09 -19.76
C ASN A 362 -9.92 -7.65 -21.12
N SER A 363 -9.45 -6.76 -22.00
CA SER A 363 -9.04 -7.10 -23.38
C SER A 363 -7.83 -8.04 -23.44
N GLU A 364 -6.88 -7.93 -22.51
CA GLU A 364 -5.71 -8.81 -22.43
C GLU A 364 -6.13 -10.24 -22.06
N ILE A 365 -6.98 -10.39 -21.03
CA ILE A 365 -7.51 -11.70 -20.61
C ILE A 365 -8.30 -12.34 -21.74
N GLN A 366 -9.18 -11.58 -22.41
CA GLN A 366 -9.92 -12.07 -23.59
C GLN A 366 -9.00 -12.52 -24.71
N THR A 367 -7.96 -11.73 -25.01
CA THR A 367 -6.97 -12.06 -26.04
C THR A 367 -6.26 -13.37 -25.72
N VAL A 368 -5.75 -13.50 -24.49
CA VAL A 368 -5.09 -14.73 -24.01
C VAL A 368 -6.05 -15.92 -24.10
N ALA A 369 -7.28 -15.77 -23.63
CA ALA A 369 -8.27 -16.84 -23.67
C ALA A 369 -8.62 -17.26 -25.11
N LYS A 370 -8.79 -16.33 -26.05
CA LYS A 370 -9.03 -16.62 -27.47
C LYS A 370 -7.88 -17.41 -28.10
N TYR A 371 -6.63 -17.05 -27.80
CA TYR A 371 -5.47 -17.82 -28.24
C TYR A 371 -5.44 -19.22 -27.63
N LEU A 372 -5.67 -19.35 -26.31
CA LEU A 372 -5.78 -20.65 -25.65
C LEU A 372 -6.91 -21.51 -26.25
N GLN A 373 -8.01 -20.90 -26.70
CA GLN A 373 -9.12 -21.60 -27.36
C GLN A 373 -8.68 -22.08 -28.74
N ALA A 374 -7.98 -21.25 -29.53
CA ALA A 374 -7.43 -21.64 -30.83
C ALA A 374 -6.40 -22.77 -30.71
N ILE A 375 -5.66 -22.83 -29.60
CA ILE A 375 -4.74 -23.92 -29.26
C ILE A 375 -5.53 -25.18 -28.91
N ALA A 376 -6.50 -25.10 -28.01
CA ALA A 376 -7.32 -26.23 -27.59
C ALA A 376 -8.11 -26.86 -28.76
N THR A 377 -8.62 -26.04 -29.67
CA THR A 377 -9.36 -26.46 -30.87
C THR A 377 -8.46 -26.77 -32.07
N LYS A 378 -7.13 -26.63 -31.93
CA LYS A 378 -6.13 -26.83 -32.98
C LYS A 378 -6.29 -25.90 -34.20
N VAL A 379 -7.08 -24.83 -34.10
CA VAL A 379 -7.23 -23.80 -35.15
C VAL A 379 -5.90 -23.11 -35.44
N ILE A 380 -5.05 -22.93 -34.43
CA ILE A 380 -3.72 -22.31 -34.56
C ILE A 380 -2.79 -23.05 -35.53
N ILE A 381 -3.07 -24.32 -35.85
CA ILE A 381 -2.34 -25.12 -36.85
C ILE A 381 -2.69 -24.67 -38.26
N LYS A 382 -3.96 -24.34 -38.51
CA LYS A 382 -4.52 -24.14 -39.85
C LYS A 382 -4.47 -22.69 -40.32
N GLN A 383 -4.58 -21.74 -39.40
CA GLN A 383 -4.59 -20.31 -39.73
C GLN A 383 -3.92 -19.49 -38.63
N ASP A 384 -3.43 -18.31 -38.99
CA ASP A 384 -2.98 -17.31 -38.03
C ASP A 384 -4.18 -16.72 -37.27
N VAL A 385 -3.99 -16.41 -35.99
CA VAL A 385 -5.09 -16.07 -35.08
C VAL A 385 -5.31 -14.56 -35.13
N ASP A 386 -6.42 -14.15 -35.76
CA ASP A 386 -6.92 -12.78 -35.65
C ASP A 386 -7.93 -12.67 -34.51
N VAL A 387 -7.47 -12.13 -33.38
CA VAL A 387 -8.25 -11.96 -32.14
C VAL A 387 -9.48 -11.05 -32.34
N SER A 388 -9.41 -10.12 -33.30
CA SER A 388 -10.50 -9.18 -33.58
C SER A 388 -11.69 -9.87 -34.24
N SER A 389 -11.43 -10.93 -35.02
CA SER A 389 -12.45 -11.74 -35.70
C SER A 389 -13.13 -12.78 -34.78
N ILE A 390 -12.50 -13.13 -33.64
CA ILE A 390 -13.03 -14.14 -32.72
C ILE A 390 -14.01 -13.48 -31.75
N LYS A 391 -15.23 -14.04 -31.64
CA LYS A 391 -16.24 -13.60 -30.67
C LYS A 391 -15.70 -13.66 -29.23
N GLU A 392 -16.08 -12.69 -28.41
CA GLU A 392 -15.73 -12.71 -26.99
C GLU A 392 -16.26 -13.97 -26.29
N LEU A 393 -15.43 -14.51 -25.40
CA LEU A 393 -15.79 -15.65 -24.57
C LEU A 393 -16.65 -15.17 -23.40
N ASP A 394 -17.65 -15.98 -23.05
CA ASP A 394 -18.45 -15.76 -21.85
C ASP A 394 -17.63 -16.04 -20.58
N ALA A 395 -18.14 -15.61 -19.43
CA ALA A 395 -17.42 -15.69 -18.16
C ALA A 395 -17.01 -17.13 -17.80
N ILE A 396 -17.92 -18.09 -18.02
CA ILE A 396 -17.74 -19.49 -17.66
C ILE A 396 -16.71 -20.14 -18.59
N GLY A 397 -16.85 -19.97 -19.90
CA GLY A 397 -15.91 -20.52 -20.88
C GLY A 397 -14.51 -19.95 -20.73
N LEU A 398 -14.40 -18.63 -20.55
CA LEU A 398 -13.13 -17.96 -20.31
C LEU A 398 -12.45 -18.46 -19.03
N SER A 399 -13.19 -18.50 -17.91
CA SER A 399 -12.65 -18.90 -16.61
C SER A 399 -12.15 -20.34 -16.64
N ARG A 400 -12.94 -21.27 -17.18
CA ARG A 400 -12.56 -22.68 -17.32
C ARG A 400 -11.30 -22.84 -18.17
N LEU A 401 -11.22 -22.11 -19.28
CA LEU A 401 -10.08 -22.19 -20.18
C LEU A 401 -8.80 -21.66 -19.54
N ILE A 402 -8.85 -20.49 -18.90
CA ILE A 402 -7.71 -19.92 -18.19
C ILE A 402 -7.24 -20.86 -17.09
N GLN A 403 -8.15 -21.39 -16.26
CA GLN A 403 -7.83 -22.34 -15.19
C GLN A 403 -7.09 -23.57 -15.73
N ASN A 404 -7.57 -24.16 -16.82
CA ASN A 404 -6.98 -25.36 -17.42
C ASN A 404 -5.51 -25.21 -17.80
N TYR A 405 -5.06 -24.01 -18.19
CA TYR A 405 -3.66 -23.76 -18.56
C TYR A 405 -2.85 -23.16 -17.40
N PHE A 406 -3.44 -22.22 -16.66
CA PHE A 406 -2.75 -21.52 -15.59
C PHE A 406 -2.43 -22.42 -14.39
N LEU A 407 -3.33 -23.32 -14.02
CA LEU A 407 -3.19 -24.15 -12.81
C LEU A 407 -2.30 -25.39 -13.02
N GLN A 408 -1.90 -25.69 -14.25
CA GLN A 408 -1.05 -26.86 -14.54
C GLN A 408 0.26 -26.80 -13.77
N ASN A 409 0.59 -27.90 -13.08
CA ASN A 409 1.83 -28.08 -12.31
C ASN A 409 2.06 -27.04 -11.20
N LYS A 410 0.99 -26.38 -10.71
CA LYS A 410 1.05 -25.43 -9.59
C LYS A 410 0.40 -26.01 -8.35
N ASN A 411 0.90 -25.60 -7.19
CA ASN A 411 0.22 -25.88 -5.94
C ASN A 411 -0.95 -24.89 -5.74
N LEU A 412 -2.17 -25.43 -5.69
CA LEU A 412 -3.41 -24.67 -5.50
C LEU A 412 -3.42 -23.84 -4.22
N ASP A 413 -2.62 -24.21 -3.23
CA ASP A 413 -2.46 -23.46 -1.99
C ASP A 413 -1.72 -22.13 -2.14
N PHE A 414 -1.04 -21.87 -3.25
CA PHE A 414 -0.26 -20.65 -3.42
C PHE A 414 -0.74 -19.79 -4.59
N ILE A 415 -1.89 -20.17 -5.17
CA ILE A 415 -2.49 -19.47 -6.30
C ILE A 415 -3.04 -18.12 -5.86
N THR A 416 -2.57 -17.06 -6.54
CA THR A 416 -2.94 -15.66 -6.26
C THR A 416 -3.33 -14.90 -7.52
N TRP A 417 -4.12 -13.83 -7.38
CA TRP A 417 -4.45 -12.94 -8.50
C TRP A 417 -3.21 -12.31 -9.11
N THR A 418 -2.15 -12.10 -8.31
CA THR A 418 -0.86 -11.61 -8.79
C THR A 418 -0.18 -12.58 -9.74
N GLN A 419 -0.18 -13.88 -9.43
CA GLN A 419 0.35 -14.88 -10.36
C GLN A 419 -0.48 -14.96 -11.64
N LEU A 420 -1.82 -14.86 -11.51
CA LEU A 420 -2.70 -14.85 -12.68
C LEU A 420 -2.46 -13.63 -13.55
N SER A 421 -2.29 -12.44 -12.97
CA SER A 421 -2.03 -11.21 -13.74
C SER A 421 -0.69 -11.27 -14.45
N ILE A 422 0.35 -11.81 -13.81
CA ILE A 422 1.66 -12.06 -14.44
C ILE A 422 1.51 -13.05 -15.61
N PHE A 423 0.78 -14.16 -15.40
CA PHE A 423 0.53 -15.16 -16.45
C PHE A 423 -0.16 -14.51 -17.66
N VAL A 424 -1.25 -13.78 -17.43
CA VAL A 424 -2.00 -13.09 -18.50
C VAL A 424 -1.09 -12.10 -19.23
N ALA A 425 -0.35 -11.27 -18.50
CA ALA A 425 0.47 -10.22 -19.10
C ALA A 425 1.59 -10.79 -19.99
N VAL A 426 2.30 -11.81 -19.52
CA VAL A 426 3.37 -12.47 -20.30
C VAL A 426 2.79 -13.17 -21.53
N PHE A 427 1.68 -13.90 -21.38
CA PHE A 427 1.08 -14.64 -22.49
C PHE A 427 0.44 -13.71 -23.50
N TYR A 428 -0.14 -12.59 -23.06
CA TYR A 428 -0.68 -11.56 -23.94
C TYR A 428 0.41 -11.01 -24.86
N ARG A 429 1.57 -10.65 -24.29
CA ARG A 429 2.72 -10.17 -25.07
C ARG A 429 3.27 -11.22 -26.03
N LEU A 430 3.34 -12.48 -25.58
CA LEU A 430 3.74 -13.59 -26.43
C LEU A 430 2.78 -13.77 -27.62
N PHE A 431 1.47 -13.75 -27.37
CA PHE A 431 0.47 -14.05 -28.39
C PHE A 431 0.30 -12.96 -29.44
N ILE A 432 0.32 -11.67 -29.07
CA ILE A 432 0.16 -10.59 -30.05
C ILE A 432 1.22 -10.64 -31.15
N SER A 433 2.47 -10.94 -30.78
CA SER A 433 3.56 -11.00 -31.74
C SER A 433 3.68 -12.37 -32.41
N PHE A 434 3.03 -13.41 -31.86
CA PHE A 434 3.13 -14.78 -32.39
C PHE A 434 2.66 -14.87 -33.84
N SER A 435 1.48 -14.32 -34.15
CA SER A 435 0.93 -14.35 -35.52
C SER A 435 1.58 -13.33 -36.47
N LEU A 436 2.34 -12.37 -35.95
CA LEU A 436 3.10 -11.40 -36.76
C LEU A 436 4.51 -11.91 -37.11
N CYS A 437 5.01 -12.89 -36.36
CA CYS A 437 6.31 -13.49 -36.58
C CYS A 437 6.31 -14.40 -37.82
N SER A 438 7.17 -14.09 -38.78
CA SER A 438 7.34 -14.86 -40.03
C SER A 438 7.76 -16.32 -39.77
N PHE A 439 8.60 -16.56 -38.76
CA PHE A 439 9.00 -17.92 -38.39
C PHE A 439 7.83 -18.77 -37.90
N PHE A 440 6.79 -18.14 -37.36
CA PHE A 440 5.69 -18.84 -36.74
C PHE A 440 4.43 -18.87 -37.61
N SER A 441 4.27 -17.97 -38.59
CA SER A 441 3.10 -17.84 -39.48
C SER A 441 2.84 -19.06 -40.37
N VAL A 442 1.56 -19.37 -40.65
CA VAL A 442 1.15 -20.64 -41.29
C VAL A 442 1.77 -20.74 -42.68
N LYS A 443 1.94 -19.58 -43.33
CA LYS A 443 2.52 -19.47 -44.67
C LYS A 443 3.94 -20.05 -44.77
N TRP A 444 4.72 -19.95 -43.70
CA TRP A 444 6.16 -20.24 -43.75
C TRP A 444 6.55 -21.49 -42.95
N VAL A 445 5.64 -22.05 -42.14
CA VAL A 445 5.93 -23.27 -41.38
C VAL A 445 5.76 -24.50 -42.28
N PRO A 446 6.79 -25.36 -42.42
CA PRO A 446 6.76 -26.47 -43.38
C PRO A 446 5.78 -27.59 -43.01
N ARG A 447 5.54 -27.79 -41.70
CA ARG A 447 4.61 -28.79 -41.16
C ARG A 447 3.71 -28.11 -40.13
N PRO A 448 2.40 -28.00 -40.38
CA PRO A 448 1.48 -27.31 -39.48
C PRO A 448 1.51 -27.84 -38.03
N GLU A 449 1.74 -29.14 -37.82
CA GLU A 449 1.78 -29.78 -36.50
C GLU A 449 2.89 -29.20 -35.61
N LEU A 450 4.01 -28.79 -36.21
CA LEU A 450 5.13 -28.19 -35.49
C LEU A 450 4.77 -26.87 -34.80
N ARG A 451 3.75 -26.14 -35.30
CA ARG A 451 3.24 -24.93 -34.62
C ARG A 451 2.64 -25.26 -33.26
N MET A 452 1.97 -26.40 -33.14
CA MET A 452 1.38 -26.82 -31.88
C MET A 452 2.47 -27.16 -30.86
N ASP A 453 3.49 -27.91 -31.28
CA ASP A 453 4.61 -28.28 -30.42
C ASP A 453 5.40 -27.05 -29.96
N LEU A 454 5.65 -26.10 -30.87
CA LEU A 454 6.25 -24.80 -30.58
C LEU A 454 5.46 -24.05 -29.51
N VAL A 455 4.16 -23.81 -29.74
CA VAL A 455 3.33 -23.01 -28.82
C VAL A 455 3.25 -23.72 -27.47
N GLN A 456 2.96 -25.02 -27.43
CA GLN A 456 2.90 -25.76 -26.17
C GLN A 456 4.21 -25.70 -25.39
N THR A 457 5.34 -25.80 -26.07
CA THR A 457 6.66 -25.68 -25.45
C THR A 457 6.87 -24.28 -24.86
N LEU A 458 6.54 -23.23 -25.61
CA LEU A 458 6.60 -21.85 -25.13
C LEU A 458 5.69 -21.59 -23.92
N LEU A 459 4.46 -22.13 -23.92
CA LEU A 459 3.54 -22.00 -22.78
C LEU A 459 4.09 -22.70 -21.53
N ARG A 460 4.61 -23.92 -21.67
CA ARG A 460 5.18 -24.68 -20.55
C ARG A 460 6.36 -23.95 -19.92
N SER A 461 7.31 -23.51 -20.74
CA SER A 461 8.51 -22.82 -20.24
C SER A 461 8.20 -21.45 -19.63
N SER A 462 7.30 -20.68 -20.23
CA SER A 462 6.92 -19.35 -19.72
C SER A 462 6.21 -19.45 -18.37
N ASN A 463 5.33 -20.45 -18.18
CA ASN A 463 4.59 -20.64 -16.94
C ASN A 463 5.48 -21.02 -15.75
N GLN A 464 6.58 -21.76 -16.01
CA GLN A 464 7.55 -22.14 -14.99
C GLN A 464 8.26 -20.90 -14.42
N PHE A 465 8.76 -20.01 -15.28
CA PHE A 465 9.50 -18.83 -14.82
C PHE A 465 8.63 -17.79 -14.09
N THR A 466 7.38 -17.57 -14.54
CA THR A 466 6.47 -16.59 -13.94
C THR A 466 5.97 -17.00 -12.55
N SER A 467 5.97 -18.28 -12.23
CA SER A 467 5.33 -18.81 -11.02
C SER A 467 6.32 -19.07 -9.88
N LEU A 468 7.55 -19.49 -10.20
CA LEU A 468 8.57 -19.89 -9.22
C LEU A 468 8.94 -18.76 -8.23
N SER A 469 9.12 -17.54 -8.71
CA SER A 469 9.54 -16.41 -7.86
C SER A 469 8.45 -15.95 -6.89
N VAL A 470 7.18 -16.00 -7.29
CA VAL A 470 6.07 -15.61 -6.42
C VAL A 470 5.74 -16.75 -5.44
N GLU A 471 5.73 -17.99 -5.89
CA GLU A 471 5.40 -19.15 -5.04
C GLU A 471 6.41 -19.33 -3.91
N ALA A 472 7.72 -19.15 -4.16
CA ALA A 472 8.76 -19.26 -3.14
C ALA A 472 8.56 -18.24 -2.01
N VAL A 473 8.33 -16.96 -2.35
CA VAL A 473 8.03 -15.90 -1.37
C VAL A 473 6.75 -16.21 -0.58
N ARG A 474 5.71 -16.74 -1.24
CA ARG A 474 4.44 -17.08 -0.58
C ARG A 474 4.53 -18.31 0.34
N LYS A 475 5.33 -19.32 -0.03
CA LYS A 475 5.64 -20.47 0.83
C LYS A 475 6.31 -20.02 2.13
N GLN A 476 7.28 -19.12 2.04
CA GLN A 476 7.96 -18.59 3.22
C GLN A 476 7.03 -17.74 4.10
N GLN A 477 6.19 -16.89 3.51
CA GLN A 477 5.17 -16.15 4.28
C GLN A 477 4.28 -17.09 5.12
N ARG A 478 3.98 -18.29 4.60
CA ARG A 478 3.24 -19.33 5.34
C ARG A 478 4.12 -20.08 6.36
N ALA A 479 5.42 -20.26 6.14
CA ALA A 479 6.32 -20.89 7.11
C ALA A 479 6.56 -20.00 8.35
N VAL A 480 6.73 -18.69 8.13
CA VAL A 480 6.77 -17.69 9.21
C VAL A 480 5.47 -17.72 10.02
N ALA A 481 4.34 -18.07 9.40
CA ALA A 481 3.06 -18.25 10.08
C ALA A 481 2.94 -19.40 11.05
N THR A 482 3.73 -20.44 10.85
CA THR A 482 3.66 -21.66 11.64
C THR A 482 4.82 -21.75 12.63
N ASN A 483 5.43 -20.61 13.00
CA ASN A 483 6.59 -20.49 13.89
C ASN A 483 7.80 -21.33 13.43
N LYS A 484 7.97 -21.53 12.11
CA LYS A 484 9.20 -22.08 11.50
C LYS A 484 9.95 -20.94 10.81
N PRO A 485 10.91 -20.27 11.48
CA PRO A 485 11.66 -19.20 10.86
C PRO A 485 12.61 -19.78 9.79
N GLU A 486 12.25 -19.62 8.52
CA GLU A 486 13.19 -19.72 7.38
C GLU A 486 13.72 -18.31 7.08
N GLU A 487 15.01 -18.16 6.77
CA GLU A 487 15.58 -16.86 6.41
C GLU A 487 14.98 -16.34 5.09
N PHE A 488 14.69 -15.03 5.00
CA PHE A 488 14.13 -14.40 3.78
C PHE A 488 15.02 -14.55 2.54
N SER A 489 16.33 -14.73 2.73
CA SER A 489 17.30 -15.10 1.70
C SER A 489 16.93 -16.39 0.97
N ASP A 490 16.36 -17.38 1.67
CA ASP A 490 16.10 -18.72 1.12
C ASP A 490 14.86 -18.77 0.21
N ALA A 491 13.94 -17.81 0.37
CA ALA A 491 12.75 -17.68 -0.47
C ALA A 491 12.99 -16.89 -1.76
N ILE A 492 14.11 -16.17 -1.85
CA ILE A 492 14.49 -15.43 -3.06
C ILE A 492 15.08 -16.43 -4.04
N VAL A 493 14.44 -16.57 -5.21
CA VAL A 493 15.03 -17.33 -6.32
C VAL A 493 16.31 -16.62 -6.76
N ARG A 494 17.45 -17.19 -6.35
CA ARG A 494 18.75 -16.60 -6.64
C ARG A 494 19.04 -16.64 -8.14
N TRP A 495 19.74 -15.62 -8.62
CA TRP A 495 20.06 -15.52 -10.02
C TRP A 495 20.89 -16.72 -10.49
N ASP A 496 21.93 -17.13 -9.77
CA ASP A 496 22.83 -18.23 -10.10
C ASP A 496 22.11 -19.59 -10.30
N THR A 497 21.04 -19.84 -9.54
CA THR A 497 20.27 -21.09 -9.63
C THR A 497 19.13 -21.03 -10.64
N ALA A 498 18.68 -19.83 -11.02
CA ALA A 498 17.60 -19.64 -12.00
C ALA A 498 18.01 -20.14 -13.39
N GLN A 499 17.11 -20.90 -14.03
CA GLN A 499 17.24 -21.40 -15.40
C GLN A 499 16.12 -20.82 -16.27
N PRO A 500 16.19 -19.52 -16.62
CA PRO A 500 15.16 -18.91 -17.45
C PRO A 500 15.19 -19.55 -18.85
N PHE A 501 14.01 -19.90 -19.37
CA PHE A 501 13.79 -20.06 -20.80
C PHE A 501 12.50 -19.33 -21.16
N ILE A 502 12.60 -18.25 -21.92
CA ILE A 502 11.44 -17.47 -22.37
C ILE A 502 11.71 -16.86 -23.75
N LEU A 503 10.65 -16.54 -24.47
CA LEU A 503 10.68 -15.86 -25.75
C LEU A 503 10.19 -14.42 -25.59
N ILE A 504 10.92 -13.48 -26.18
CA ILE A 504 10.42 -12.13 -26.46
C ILE A 504 10.49 -11.87 -27.97
N PHE A 505 9.80 -10.82 -28.41
CA PHE A 505 9.84 -10.38 -29.79
C PHE A 505 10.53 -9.01 -29.87
N THR A 506 11.33 -8.83 -30.92
CA THR A 506 11.94 -7.54 -31.29
C THR A 506 10.87 -6.57 -31.79
N ASP A 507 11.26 -5.32 -32.06
CA ASP A 507 10.35 -4.32 -32.65
C ASP A 507 9.87 -4.73 -34.07
N THR A 508 10.62 -5.60 -34.75
CA THR A 508 10.28 -6.18 -36.06
C THR A 508 9.51 -7.50 -35.97
N HIS A 509 9.07 -7.90 -34.77
CA HIS A 509 8.40 -9.17 -34.48
C HIS A 509 9.26 -10.42 -34.74
N GLU A 510 10.59 -10.26 -34.74
CA GLU A 510 11.51 -11.40 -34.77
C GLU A 510 11.66 -12.02 -33.37
N PRO A 511 11.78 -13.35 -33.27
CA PRO A 511 11.92 -14.03 -32.00
C PRO A 511 13.34 -13.88 -31.42
N LEU A 512 13.42 -13.49 -30.16
CA LEU A 512 14.66 -13.48 -29.37
C LEU A 512 14.48 -14.34 -28.12
N PHE A 513 15.24 -15.44 -28.04
CA PHE A 513 15.15 -16.40 -26.95
C PHE A 513 16.08 -16.05 -25.79
N ILE A 514 15.53 -16.02 -24.58
CA ILE A 514 16.24 -15.72 -23.35
C ILE A 514 16.54 -17.04 -22.64
N TYR A 515 17.81 -17.38 -22.53
CA TYR A 515 18.32 -18.54 -21.78
C TYR A 515 19.74 -18.26 -21.30
N LYS A 516 20.25 -19.08 -20.38
CA LYS A 516 21.64 -18.95 -19.92
C LYS A 516 22.59 -19.87 -20.66
N ARG A 517 22.20 -21.13 -20.81
CA ARG A 517 23.03 -22.16 -21.45
C ARG A 517 22.23 -22.84 -22.53
N THR A 518 22.90 -23.30 -23.58
CA THR A 518 22.26 -24.00 -24.70
C THR A 518 21.50 -25.26 -24.28
N LYS A 519 21.92 -25.92 -23.19
CA LYS A 519 21.20 -27.06 -22.60
C LYS A 519 19.86 -26.71 -21.96
N ASP A 520 19.62 -25.43 -21.66
CA ASP A 520 18.36 -24.97 -21.08
C ASP A 520 17.28 -24.77 -22.18
N ILE A 521 17.65 -24.94 -23.46
CA ILE A 521 16.76 -24.81 -24.62
C ILE A 521 15.95 -26.10 -24.80
N PRO A 522 14.60 -26.02 -24.89
CA PRO A 522 13.77 -27.17 -25.19
C PRO A 522 14.14 -27.86 -26.53
N PRO A 523 14.37 -29.19 -26.56
CA PRO A 523 14.76 -29.91 -27.77
C PRO A 523 13.76 -29.77 -28.93
N ALA A 524 12.47 -29.68 -28.62
CA ALA A 524 11.42 -29.48 -29.61
C ALA A 524 11.58 -28.18 -30.42
N LEU A 525 12.14 -27.12 -29.81
CA LEU A 525 12.40 -25.85 -30.52
C LEU A 525 13.60 -25.96 -31.44
N ILE A 526 14.63 -26.71 -31.02
CA ILE A 526 15.79 -26.97 -31.87
C ILE A 526 15.33 -27.75 -33.12
N GLU A 527 14.52 -28.80 -32.94
CA GLU A 527 13.95 -29.58 -34.04
C GLU A 527 13.03 -28.75 -34.96
N TYR A 528 12.25 -27.84 -34.37
CA TYR A 528 11.40 -26.91 -35.11
C TYR A 528 12.21 -26.07 -36.09
N PHE A 529 13.21 -25.33 -35.60
CA PHE A 529 14.01 -24.44 -36.45
C PHE A 529 14.89 -25.22 -37.43
N LYS A 530 15.37 -26.39 -37.05
CA LYS A 530 16.03 -27.34 -37.97
C LYS A 530 15.18 -27.63 -39.20
N THR A 531 13.91 -27.97 -38.97
CA THR A 531 12.97 -28.31 -40.04
C THR A 531 12.60 -27.08 -40.87
N TYR A 532 12.39 -25.93 -40.20
CA TYR A 532 12.11 -24.65 -40.86
C TYR A 532 13.20 -24.27 -41.87
N TYR A 533 14.46 -24.27 -41.46
CA TYR A 533 15.58 -23.88 -42.34
C TYR A 533 15.85 -24.87 -43.47
N GLN A 534 15.65 -26.17 -43.21
CA GLN A 534 15.74 -27.20 -44.26
C GLN A 534 14.72 -26.97 -45.37
N ALA A 535 13.48 -26.59 -45.02
CA ALA A 535 12.41 -26.36 -45.98
C ALA A 535 12.55 -25.02 -46.73
N THR A 536 13.13 -24.00 -46.10
CA THR A 536 13.33 -22.67 -46.71
C THR A 536 14.64 -22.56 -47.52
N GLY A 537 15.42 -23.64 -47.61
CA GLY A 537 16.66 -23.68 -48.39
C GLY A 537 17.83 -22.91 -47.75
N GLN A 538 17.75 -22.59 -46.47
CA GLN A 538 18.82 -21.89 -45.74
C GLN A 538 19.82 -22.89 -45.12
N LYS A 539 21.11 -22.52 -45.04
CA LYS A 539 22.15 -23.38 -44.46
C LYS A 539 21.88 -23.67 -42.97
N LYS A 540 21.58 -24.94 -42.66
CA LYS A 540 21.14 -25.42 -41.34
C LYS A 540 22.07 -25.07 -40.17
N GLU A 541 23.37 -25.39 -40.27
CA GLU A 541 24.34 -25.13 -39.18
C GLU A 541 24.55 -23.65 -38.88
N LEU A 542 24.58 -22.80 -39.92
CA LEU A 542 24.73 -21.37 -39.75
C LEU A 542 23.48 -20.76 -39.10
N ALA A 543 22.30 -21.25 -39.47
CA ALA A 543 21.02 -20.75 -38.98
C ALA A 543 20.70 -21.18 -37.54
N GLU A 544 21.09 -22.39 -37.12
CA GLU A 544 20.98 -22.84 -35.73
C GLU A 544 21.84 -21.98 -34.78
N ASN A 545 23.09 -21.70 -35.17
CA ASN A 545 23.99 -20.87 -34.37
C ASN A 545 23.53 -19.41 -34.27
N ILE A 546 22.81 -18.90 -35.28
CA ILE A 546 22.22 -17.54 -35.25
C ILE A 546 21.02 -17.48 -34.30
N MET A 547 20.18 -18.52 -34.33
CA MET A 547 18.92 -18.58 -33.58
C MET A 547 19.12 -18.91 -32.10
N PHE A 548 20.02 -19.86 -31.84
CA PHE A 548 20.34 -20.38 -30.53
C PHE A 548 21.86 -20.31 -30.28
N PRO A 549 22.46 -19.10 -30.28
CA PRO A 549 23.88 -18.94 -30.06
C PRO A 549 24.31 -19.41 -28.67
N ASP A 550 25.53 -19.90 -28.59
CA ASP A 550 26.22 -20.07 -27.31
C ASP A 550 26.66 -18.70 -26.80
N TYR A 551 25.95 -18.17 -25.80
CA TYR A 551 26.18 -16.80 -25.32
C TYR A 551 27.61 -16.59 -24.81
N ASP A 552 28.27 -17.62 -24.27
CA ASP A 552 29.65 -17.53 -23.80
C ASP A 552 30.66 -17.28 -24.94
N LYS A 553 30.24 -17.44 -26.21
CA LYS A 553 31.07 -17.20 -27.40
C LYS A 553 30.78 -15.87 -28.10
N LEU A 554 29.74 -15.15 -27.70
CA LEU A 554 29.40 -13.88 -28.34
C LEU A 554 30.30 -12.74 -27.85
N SER A 555 30.69 -11.90 -28.79
CA SER A 555 31.41 -10.65 -28.55
C SER A 555 30.48 -9.53 -28.05
N HIS A 556 31.09 -8.47 -27.51
CA HIS A 556 30.38 -7.25 -27.13
C HIS A 556 29.48 -6.70 -28.26
N VAL A 557 30.00 -6.69 -29.49
CA VAL A 557 29.31 -6.16 -30.68
C VAL A 557 28.10 -7.01 -31.01
N GLU A 558 28.23 -8.34 -30.96
CA GLU A 558 27.11 -9.25 -31.24
C GLU A 558 26.01 -9.14 -30.18
N PHE A 559 26.38 -9.00 -28.91
CA PHE A 559 25.40 -8.69 -27.86
C PHE A 559 24.71 -7.35 -28.09
N PHE A 560 25.46 -6.31 -28.47
CA PHE A 560 24.90 -4.99 -28.74
C PHE A 560 23.89 -5.05 -29.89
N ILE A 561 24.22 -5.68 -31.02
CA ILE A 561 23.32 -5.81 -32.17
C ILE A 561 22.02 -6.51 -31.76
N LYS A 562 22.12 -7.60 -30.99
CA LYS A 562 20.93 -8.30 -30.46
C LYS A 562 20.10 -7.41 -29.55
N LEU A 563 20.70 -6.62 -28.66
CA LEU A 563 19.97 -5.68 -27.81
C LEU A 563 19.37 -4.51 -28.60
N ALA A 564 20.11 -3.98 -29.58
CA ALA A 564 19.66 -2.87 -30.42
C ALA A 564 18.39 -3.22 -31.21
N SER A 565 18.17 -4.51 -31.52
CA SER A 565 16.94 -4.99 -32.16
C SER A 565 15.65 -4.78 -31.32
N LEU A 566 15.78 -4.48 -30.02
CA LEU A 566 14.62 -4.19 -29.16
C LEU A 566 13.99 -2.82 -29.45
N SER A 567 14.64 -1.95 -30.22
CA SER A 567 14.13 -0.61 -30.55
C SER A 567 14.53 -0.19 -31.97
N ARG A 568 13.96 0.91 -32.48
CA ARG A 568 14.34 1.48 -33.79
C ARG A 568 15.56 2.40 -33.73
N LYS A 569 16.16 2.57 -32.55
CA LYS A 569 17.16 3.59 -32.26
C LYS A 569 18.34 3.60 -33.23
N TYR A 570 18.85 2.43 -33.60
CA TYR A 570 20.07 2.31 -34.41
C TYR A 570 19.83 1.77 -35.82
N PHE A 571 18.61 1.92 -36.34
CA PHE A 571 18.27 1.44 -37.69
C PHE A 571 18.33 2.57 -38.71
N ASN A 572 17.30 3.43 -38.77
CA ASN A 572 17.21 4.52 -39.75
C ASN A 572 17.12 5.87 -39.03
N LYS A 573 18.05 6.10 -38.09
CA LYS A 573 18.07 7.27 -37.22
C LYS A 573 19.48 7.85 -37.15
N SER A 574 19.54 9.13 -36.80
CA SER A 574 20.79 9.81 -36.48
C SER A 574 21.03 9.71 -34.97
N ILE A 575 22.28 9.48 -34.55
CA ILE A 575 22.66 9.35 -33.14
C ILE A 575 23.65 10.44 -32.78
N CYS A 576 23.46 11.04 -31.61
CA CYS A 576 24.48 11.92 -31.05
C CYS A 576 25.62 11.09 -30.45
N PRO A 577 26.88 11.21 -30.90
CA PRO A 577 27.99 10.42 -30.37
C PRO A 577 28.35 10.75 -28.91
N LYS A 578 27.85 11.87 -28.37
CA LYS A 578 28.10 12.31 -26.99
C LYS A 578 27.05 11.82 -26.00
N CYS A 579 25.76 12.05 -26.29
CA CYS A 579 24.67 11.67 -25.38
C CYS A 579 23.92 10.41 -25.81
N PHE A 580 24.23 9.88 -27.00
CA PHE A 580 23.60 8.71 -27.62
C PHE A 580 22.09 8.82 -27.82
N ARG A 581 21.49 10.01 -27.74
CA ARG A 581 20.07 10.21 -28.08
C ARG A 581 19.82 10.02 -29.57
N GLN A 582 18.67 9.45 -29.90
CA GLN A 582 18.22 9.33 -31.27
C GLN A 582 17.63 10.65 -31.78
N HIS A 583 17.76 10.86 -33.08
CA HIS A 583 17.26 12.00 -33.83
C HIS A 583 16.74 11.51 -35.19
N GLU A 584 15.96 12.35 -35.88
CA GLU A 584 15.53 11.99 -37.22
C GLU A 584 16.74 11.89 -38.15
N TYR A 585 16.65 10.98 -39.13
CA TYR A 585 17.77 10.70 -40.04
C TYR A 585 18.26 11.96 -40.79
N LYS A 586 17.37 12.94 -41.01
CA LYS A 586 17.69 14.22 -41.67
C LYS A 586 18.44 15.21 -40.77
N ASP A 587 18.33 15.07 -39.46
CA ASP A 587 18.91 16.03 -38.51
C ASP A 587 20.44 15.97 -38.58
N ARG A 588 21.10 17.12 -38.42
CA ARG A 588 22.57 17.22 -38.51
C ARG A 588 23.24 17.52 -37.18
N GLN A 589 22.54 18.19 -36.28
CA GLN A 589 23.07 18.59 -34.98
C GLN A 589 22.19 18.08 -33.85
N CYS A 590 22.80 17.78 -32.72
CA CYS A 590 22.08 17.35 -31.53
C CYS A 590 21.35 18.53 -30.89
N ALA A 591 20.03 18.42 -30.72
CA ALA A 591 19.22 19.42 -30.02
C ALA A 591 19.59 19.59 -28.52
N ARG A 592 20.24 18.59 -27.91
CA ARG A 592 20.60 18.57 -26.49
C ARG A 592 22.07 18.90 -26.22
N CYS A 593 22.96 18.58 -27.16
CA CYS A 593 24.40 18.80 -27.02
C CYS A 593 24.86 19.94 -27.92
N VAL A 594 25.38 21.00 -27.31
CA VAL A 594 25.90 22.17 -28.03
C VAL A 594 27.05 21.76 -28.95
N ASN A 595 26.95 22.14 -30.23
CA ASN A 595 27.97 21.93 -31.28
C ASN A 595 28.41 20.47 -31.48
N VAL A 596 27.48 19.52 -31.41
CA VAL A 596 27.77 18.11 -31.70
C VAL A 596 27.04 17.67 -32.96
N ASP A 597 27.81 17.26 -33.96
CA ASP A 597 27.29 16.65 -35.19
C ASP A 597 26.82 15.22 -34.95
N LEU A 598 25.72 14.87 -35.62
CA LEU A 598 25.10 13.56 -35.51
C LEU A 598 25.72 12.56 -36.50
N ILE A 599 25.95 11.34 -36.03
CA ILE A 599 26.37 10.20 -36.84
C ILE A 599 25.15 9.39 -37.29
N ARG A 600 25.19 8.82 -38.49
CA ARG A 600 24.06 8.09 -39.08
C ARG A 600 24.58 7.01 -40.04
N PRO A 601 23.80 5.96 -40.34
CA PRO A 601 24.19 4.99 -41.37
C PRO A 601 24.27 5.68 -42.73
N ALA A 602 25.13 5.17 -43.64
CA ALA A 602 25.35 5.77 -44.95
C ALA A 602 24.09 5.72 -45.84
N SER A 603 23.29 4.66 -45.68
CA SER A 603 21.99 4.48 -46.33
C SER A 603 21.09 3.61 -45.45
N PHE A 604 19.87 3.33 -45.92
CA PHE A 604 18.94 2.40 -45.26
C PHE A 604 19.18 0.93 -45.63
N ASN A 605 20.25 0.64 -46.37
CA ASN A 605 20.62 -0.73 -46.69
C ASN A 605 21.11 -1.46 -45.43
N HIS A 606 20.76 -2.74 -45.31
CA HIS A 606 21.10 -3.57 -44.16
C HIS A 606 22.61 -3.56 -43.85
N SER A 607 23.48 -3.62 -44.88
CA SER A 607 24.93 -3.57 -44.71
C SER A 607 25.41 -2.29 -44.02
N ASP A 608 24.86 -1.14 -44.41
CA ASP A 608 25.28 0.17 -43.91
C ASP A 608 24.77 0.41 -42.50
N VAL A 609 23.54 -0.05 -42.22
CA VAL A 609 22.96 -0.06 -40.87
C VAL A 609 23.79 -0.96 -39.95
N MET A 610 24.21 -2.13 -40.41
CA MET A 610 25.04 -3.06 -39.63
C MET A 610 26.43 -2.46 -39.34
N ILE A 611 27.09 -1.86 -40.33
CA ILE A 611 28.37 -1.15 -40.14
C ILE A 611 28.22 -0.02 -39.10
N PHE A 612 27.13 0.74 -39.20
CA PHE A 612 26.82 1.80 -38.23
C PHE A 612 26.64 1.26 -36.81
N GLN A 613 25.86 0.19 -36.64
CA GLN A 613 25.66 -0.47 -35.35
C GLN A 613 26.96 -1.01 -34.75
N ILE A 614 27.83 -1.60 -35.57
CA ILE A 614 29.16 -2.07 -35.15
C ILE A 614 30.00 -0.89 -34.64
N GLY A 615 30.01 0.23 -35.37
CA GLY A 615 30.73 1.44 -34.95
C GLY A 615 30.24 1.98 -33.60
N ILE A 616 28.91 2.05 -33.40
CA ILE A 616 28.32 2.44 -32.12
C ILE A 616 28.72 1.47 -31.00
N ALA A 617 28.67 0.16 -31.26
CA ALA A 617 29.02 -0.86 -30.27
C ALA A 617 30.48 -0.70 -29.81
N GLU A 618 31.42 -0.53 -30.73
CA GLU A 618 32.83 -0.35 -30.37
C GLU A 618 33.06 0.96 -29.58
N MET A 619 32.33 2.03 -29.89
CA MET A 619 32.36 3.25 -29.07
C MET A 619 31.90 2.97 -27.62
N LEU A 620 30.76 2.28 -27.48
CA LEU A 620 30.16 2.00 -26.17
C LEU A 620 30.91 0.96 -25.34
N LYS A 621 31.71 0.10 -25.98
CA LYS A 621 32.52 -0.92 -25.31
C LYS A 621 33.45 -0.35 -24.24
N THR A 622 33.92 0.88 -24.44
CA THR A 622 34.76 1.59 -23.48
C THR A 622 33.99 2.10 -22.25
N GLU A 623 32.68 2.33 -22.37
CA GLU A 623 31.79 2.76 -21.28
C GLU A 623 31.18 1.58 -20.52
N TYR A 624 30.77 0.51 -21.24
CA TYR A 624 30.10 -0.63 -20.66
C TYR A 624 30.34 -1.91 -21.47
N VAL A 625 30.87 -2.95 -20.82
CA VAL A 625 31.11 -4.24 -21.47
C VAL A 625 29.90 -5.16 -21.31
N LEU A 626 29.25 -5.45 -22.43
CA LEU A 626 28.23 -6.49 -22.53
C LEU A 626 28.82 -7.90 -22.37
N THR A 627 28.19 -8.69 -21.51
CA THR A 627 28.54 -10.07 -21.17
C THR A 627 27.28 -10.95 -21.27
N PRO A 628 27.42 -12.29 -21.33
CA PRO A 628 26.26 -13.18 -21.33
C PRO A 628 25.30 -12.88 -20.18
N ASP A 629 25.85 -12.62 -19.00
CA ASP A 629 25.10 -12.38 -17.77
C ASP A 629 24.28 -11.09 -17.80
N ASN A 630 24.89 -9.97 -18.17
CA ASN A 630 24.17 -8.69 -18.21
C ASN A 630 23.18 -8.62 -19.38
N PHE A 631 23.47 -9.29 -20.50
CA PHE A 631 22.57 -9.44 -21.63
C PHE A 631 21.26 -10.13 -21.21
N VAL A 632 21.35 -11.33 -20.62
CA VAL A 632 20.15 -12.08 -20.18
C VAL A 632 19.37 -11.30 -19.11
N LYS A 633 20.05 -10.63 -18.17
CA LYS A 633 19.40 -9.77 -17.17
C LYS A 633 18.63 -8.62 -17.83
N MET A 634 19.24 -7.90 -18.79
CA MET A 634 18.58 -6.82 -19.52
C MET A 634 17.34 -7.31 -20.27
N LEU A 635 17.41 -8.47 -20.95
CA LEU A 635 16.26 -9.03 -21.65
C LEU A 635 15.11 -9.40 -20.70
N LEU A 636 15.41 -9.96 -19.52
CA LEU A 636 14.40 -10.28 -18.51
C LEU A 636 13.74 -9.03 -17.90
N ILE A 637 14.54 -7.98 -17.68
CA ILE A 637 14.02 -6.68 -17.23
C ILE A 637 13.12 -6.09 -18.30
N TYR A 638 13.59 -6.04 -19.55
CA TYR A 638 12.82 -5.57 -20.70
C TYR A 638 11.48 -6.30 -20.82
N MET A 639 11.50 -7.64 -20.77
CA MET A 639 10.28 -8.47 -20.81
C MET A 639 9.28 -8.10 -19.71
N ARG A 640 9.74 -7.94 -18.47
CA ARG A 640 8.89 -7.57 -17.34
C ARG A 640 8.28 -6.18 -17.52
N VAL A 641 9.08 -5.20 -17.91
CA VAL A 641 8.62 -3.81 -18.15
C VAL A 641 7.59 -3.79 -19.27
N GLN A 642 7.87 -4.42 -20.42
CA GLN A 642 6.94 -4.51 -21.54
C GLN A 642 5.63 -5.21 -21.16
N SER A 643 5.68 -6.18 -20.26
CA SER A 643 4.50 -6.88 -19.74
C SER A 643 3.81 -6.13 -18.59
N GLY A 644 4.22 -4.92 -18.22
CA GLY A 644 3.62 -4.18 -17.11
C GLY A 644 3.82 -4.85 -15.74
N ILE A 645 4.83 -5.72 -15.61
CA ILE A 645 5.15 -6.45 -14.38
C ILE A 645 6.17 -5.65 -13.57
N PRO A 646 5.94 -5.43 -12.26
CA PRO A 646 6.90 -4.73 -11.41
C PRO A 646 8.29 -5.37 -11.43
N VAL A 647 9.32 -4.53 -11.48
CA VAL A 647 10.73 -4.93 -11.47
C VAL A 647 11.36 -4.50 -10.16
N LEU A 648 11.80 -5.48 -9.37
CA LEU A 648 12.63 -5.29 -8.18
C LEU A 648 13.93 -6.06 -8.37
N ILE A 649 15.06 -5.35 -8.31
CA ILE A 649 16.40 -5.95 -8.47
C ILE A 649 17.13 -5.82 -7.13
N MET A 650 17.44 -6.95 -6.51
CA MET A 650 18.18 -7.02 -5.25
C MET A 650 19.63 -7.42 -5.51
N GLY A 651 20.55 -6.84 -4.74
CA GLY A 651 21.97 -7.18 -4.79
C GLY A 651 22.83 -6.13 -4.08
N GLU A 652 24.06 -6.48 -3.74
CA GLU A 652 25.00 -5.63 -3.01
C GLU A 652 25.36 -4.32 -3.73
N THR A 653 25.82 -3.31 -3.00
CA THR A 653 26.34 -2.08 -3.60
C THR A 653 27.54 -2.39 -4.49
N GLY A 654 27.65 -1.70 -5.64
CA GLY A 654 28.78 -1.90 -6.56
C GLY A 654 28.61 -3.04 -7.56
N CYS A 655 27.58 -3.90 -7.48
CA CYS A 655 27.38 -5.00 -8.45
C CYS A 655 26.82 -4.57 -9.83
N GLY A 656 26.84 -3.27 -10.16
CA GLY A 656 26.48 -2.76 -11.49
C GLY A 656 24.98 -2.63 -11.80
N LYS A 657 24.07 -2.79 -10.81
CA LYS A 657 22.59 -2.68 -11.03
C LYS A 657 22.18 -1.38 -11.73
N THR A 658 22.62 -0.24 -11.21
CA THR A 658 22.28 1.08 -11.75
C THR A 658 22.84 1.28 -13.16
N ALA A 659 24.10 0.87 -13.39
CA ALA A 659 24.73 0.95 -14.70
C ALA A 659 24.02 0.07 -15.74
N LEU A 660 23.56 -1.13 -15.35
CA LEU A 660 22.78 -2.03 -16.21
C LEU A 660 21.47 -1.39 -16.65
N ILE A 661 20.71 -0.80 -15.71
CA ILE A 661 19.46 -0.08 -16.03
C ILE A 661 19.73 1.14 -16.90
N GLN A 662 20.75 1.94 -16.57
CA GLN A 662 21.15 3.11 -17.36
C GLN A 662 21.48 2.74 -18.80
N PHE A 663 22.27 1.67 -19.00
CA PHE A 663 22.64 1.20 -20.32
C PHE A 663 21.40 0.75 -21.12
N LEU A 664 20.53 -0.08 -20.52
CA LEU A 664 19.30 -0.54 -21.17
C LEU A 664 18.39 0.63 -21.57
N CYS A 665 18.06 1.52 -20.63
CA CYS A 665 17.16 2.65 -20.91
C CYS A 665 17.78 3.63 -21.92
N GLN A 666 18.97 4.16 -21.62
CA GLN A 666 19.51 5.30 -22.36
C GLN A 666 20.24 4.87 -23.63
N LYS A 667 20.95 3.73 -23.61
CA LYS A 667 21.74 3.29 -24.78
C LYS A 667 20.96 2.36 -25.68
N ILE A 668 20.04 1.54 -25.18
CA ILE A 668 19.29 0.57 -26.03
C ILE A 668 17.89 1.09 -26.41
N LEU A 669 17.10 1.56 -25.45
CA LEU A 669 15.69 1.90 -25.68
C LEU A 669 15.43 3.35 -26.09
N ASP A 670 16.38 4.26 -25.81
CA ASP A 670 16.24 5.72 -25.95
C ASP A 670 15.31 6.38 -24.93
N ASP A 671 15.05 5.71 -23.81
CA ASP A 671 14.19 6.21 -22.75
C ASP A 671 14.88 7.25 -21.86
N ASP A 672 14.07 8.07 -21.19
CA ASP A 672 14.50 8.87 -20.06
C ASP A 672 14.58 8.03 -18.78
N LEU A 673 15.56 8.33 -17.92
CA LEU A 673 15.76 7.63 -16.66
C LEU A 673 15.91 8.63 -15.53
N GLU A 674 14.89 8.69 -14.68
CA GLU A 674 14.90 9.46 -13.44
C GLU A 674 15.34 8.60 -12.26
N VAL A 675 16.37 9.04 -11.54
CA VAL A 675 16.92 8.31 -10.39
C VAL A 675 16.54 9.01 -9.10
N PHE A 676 15.57 8.44 -8.39
CA PHE A 676 15.21 8.88 -7.05
C PHE A 676 16.00 8.11 -5.99
N ARG A 677 16.82 8.81 -5.21
CA ARG A 677 17.60 8.21 -4.11
C ARG A 677 16.77 8.17 -2.84
N MET A 678 16.33 6.98 -2.44
CA MET A 678 15.67 6.77 -1.16
C MET A 678 16.66 6.87 0.00
N HIS A 679 16.26 7.51 1.10
CA HIS A 679 16.98 7.58 2.37
C HIS A 679 15.96 7.70 3.52
N ALA A 680 16.42 7.57 4.77
CA ALA A 680 15.54 7.56 5.96
C ALA A 680 14.71 8.83 6.17
N GLY A 681 15.06 9.94 5.50
CA GLY A 681 14.33 11.21 5.57
C GLY A 681 13.30 11.40 4.45
N VAL A 682 13.03 10.39 3.63
CA VAL A 682 12.00 10.45 2.60
C VAL A 682 10.66 10.05 3.19
N GLU A 683 9.77 11.03 3.35
CA GLU A 683 8.39 10.81 3.77
C GLU A 683 7.53 10.22 2.64
N VAL A 684 6.47 9.50 3.01
CA VAL A 684 5.58 8.81 2.07
C VAL A 684 4.89 9.80 1.13
N GLU A 685 4.48 10.95 1.65
CA GLU A 685 3.80 12.02 0.91
C GLU A 685 4.70 12.60 -0.19
N LYS A 686 6.00 12.77 0.11
CA LYS A 686 7.00 13.20 -0.86
C LYS A 686 7.16 12.16 -1.96
N LEU A 687 7.22 10.87 -1.61
CA LEU A 687 7.33 9.78 -2.58
C LEU A 687 6.11 9.71 -3.50
N ILE A 688 4.89 9.86 -2.96
CA ILE A 688 3.66 9.90 -3.75
C ILE A 688 3.70 11.06 -4.76
N THR A 689 4.10 12.25 -4.31
CA THR A 689 4.17 13.45 -5.14
C THR A 689 5.18 13.29 -6.29
N ILE A 690 6.35 12.73 -6.01
CA ILE A 690 7.40 12.49 -7.00
C ILE A 690 6.96 11.44 -8.03
N VAL A 691 6.33 10.34 -7.59
CA VAL A 691 5.81 9.33 -8.52
C VAL A 691 4.71 9.91 -9.42
N GLN A 692 3.88 10.80 -8.89
CA GLN A 692 2.88 11.52 -9.69
C GLN A 692 3.54 12.46 -10.73
N SER A 693 4.61 13.17 -10.37
CA SER A 693 5.32 14.01 -11.34
C SER A 693 5.95 13.19 -12.46
N TYR A 694 6.55 12.04 -12.15
CA TYR A 694 7.10 11.15 -13.18
C TYR A 694 6.01 10.55 -14.09
N LYS A 695 4.84 10.21 -13.53
CA LYS A 695 3.70 9.76 -14.34
C LYS A 695 3.24 10.81 -15.33
N LYS A 696 3.22 12.08 -14.91
CA LYS A 696 2.84 13.19 -15.79
C LYS A 696 3.87 13.38 -16.90
N GLN A 697 5.16 13.38 -16.56
CA GLN A 697 6.24 13.50 -17.55
C GLN A 697 6.25 12.34 -18.57
N ALA A 698 5.92 11.12 -18.15
CA ALA A 698 5.86 9.97 -19.05
C ALA A 698 4.64 9.97 -20.00
N GLN A 699 3.65 10.85 -19.77
CA GLN A 699 2.48 11.03 -20.63
C GLN A 699 2.65 12.17 -21.65
N GLU A 700 3.62 13.06 -21.40
CA GLU A 700 4.04 14.14 -22.29
C GLU A 700 5.06 13.61 -23.31
#